data_AF-A0A9E1I1Q4-F1
#
_entry.id   AF-A0A9E1I1Q4-F1
#
_cell.length_a   1.000
_cell.length_b   1.000
_cell.length_c   1.000
_cell.angle_alpha   90.00
_cell.angle_beta   90.00
_cell.angle_gamma   90.00
#
_symmetry.space_group_name_H-M   'P 1'
#
loop_
_entity.id
_entity.type
_entity.pdbx_description
1 polymer ?
#
loop_
_entity_poly.entity_id
_entity_poly.type
_entity_poly.pdbx_seq_one_letter_code
_entity_poly.pdbx_strand_id
1 'polypeptide(L)'
;MKRIVSFVLIAMMLLTFMPTSYAAVNMVKNPGFETDTSWWKPSGASVIRQEKAAAVGKYGAYVTVTSNWGSMHTPVMNFKKGVTYTVSARIKLAEGLGTRSARFITSHNAGGNGTPAWIEMPSTMINDKEWTLVSSSFCYQGTNKTGKGTLQCRVGSGSELLSYYIDDYSIVSSEVTNYRETEYAEGEMVENKGFDVDSDGWIAKNGAAISRIVGEGYDNSEASGLVTSNGNGYVGVELNFVQGQTYDISAFIKTAGSAAFFTLFVRHDDGTNEQVALLYPTDKDWNSMEGRYLHRRASGKALVYVTSNNTDSFYIDELSVIPKGKAVDIVTETEILPGEKGVMIDGTKQDLSVYITDGIVMVPIVELAYKINGTGTEENGVAVLKRGINVVRLTENATTMSVNGKEKKISVPARIINGKLYADAVAVAMELGVKSAASNGEMVIIKNNEGGYKLNYTAKKLRDDKSLTIGMLTGSRAQRAGTFDPYSTASRDVIKAWFNRNYADCTINVVESDVSATGIMLAAFRAKKFVEENNVDLLLVDVYRNDMELSAAETEEYATTLIRAAREANSSVDIVFLYTLTEELYNDYYSIGKKPESYDGYEKIAGVYSIPTADLGEALIKRMGAEGKGFLSYHNATKNPNTDGAKVYADAIVAKIKECLASSDEKTDRVTRNHAKSFDAVIDGFDNVKLGAGWSKIDESLSTSGTDSYITARQVGAEIEYVFVGNIIGLYYESNPKSGDILYSIDGGAYKSLSTFDKYSYEFEHMCAVLLAKDLEDGQHTLKIKVASTKNEEAKDTLIRIGGFLVGNK
;
A
#
# COMPACT_ATOMS: atom_id res chain seq x y z
N MET A 1 -56.33 -44.25 -30.65
CA MET A 1 -56.34 -44.59 -29.21
C MET A 1 -55.05 -45.37 -28.92
N LYS A 2 -54.21 -44.82 -28.02
CA LYS A 2 -53.04 -45.41 -27.30
C LYS A 2 -52.08 -46.44 -27.96
N ARG A 3 -50.83 -45.96 -28.12
CA ARG A 3 -49.49 -46.50 -27.74
C ARG A 3 -49.02 -47.90 -28.20
N ILE A 4 -47.71 -47.95 -28.55
CA ILE A 4 -46.60 -48.88 -28.17
C ILE A 4 -45.69 -49.08 -29.41
N VAL A 5 -44.56 -48.35 -29.53
CA VAL A 5 -43.18 -48.68 -29.09
C VAL A 5 -42.60 -49.95 -29.74
N SER A 6 -41.59 -49.77 -30.60
CA SER A 6 -40.23 -50.33 -30.49
C SER A 6 -39.46 -50.16 -31.81
N PHE A 7 -38.28 -49.53 -31.79
CA PHE A 7 -37.06 -50.10 -32.37
C PHE A 7 -35.82 -49.39 -31.78
N VAL A 8 -34.91 -50.23 -31.32
CA VAL A 8 -33.62 -49.98 -30.66
C VAL A 8 -32.56 -49.65 -31.72
N LEU A 9 -31.61 -48.75 -31.42
CA LEU A 9 -30.18 -49.00 -31.69
C LEU A 9 -29.24 -47.96 -31.00
N ILE A 10 -28.25 -48.52 -30.29
CA ILE A 10 -26.90 -48.00 -29.96
C ILE A 10 -26.76 -46.88 -28.91
N ALA A 11 -26.31 -47.25 -27.71
CA ALA A 11 -25.25 -46.54 -26.98
C ALA A 11 -24.63 -47.48 -25.92
N MET A 12 -23.43 -47.97 -26.22
CA MET A 12 -22.50 -48.58 -25.25
C MET A 12 -21.68 -47.44 -24.62
N MET A 13 -21.23 -47.61 -23.37
CA MET A 13 -20.50 -46.67 -22.50
C MET A 13 -21.34 -45.65 -21.70
N LEU A 14 -21.74 -46.07 -20.50
CA LEU A 14 -21.67 -45.28 -19.26
C LEU A 14 -22.02 -46.23 -18.11
N LEU A 15 -21.00 -46.86 -17.52
CA LEU A 15 -21.11 -47.33 -16.15
C LEU A 15 -21.20 -46.06 -15.29
N THR A 16 -22.41 -45.68 -14.94
CA THR A 16 -22.66 -44.64 -13.95
C THR A 16 -22.11 -45.15 -12.61
N PHE A 17 -21.01 -44.55 -12.16
CA PHE A 17 -20.72 -44.45 -10.74
C PHE A 17 -22.00 -43.94 -10.05
N MET A 18 -22.53 -44.71 -9.11
CA MET A 18 -23.44 -44.13 -8.13
C MET A 18 -22.62 -43.12 -7.33
N PRO A 19 -23.08 -41.87 -7.15
CA PRO A 19 -22.44 -40.98 -6.19
C PRO A 19 -22.61 -41.61 -4.81
N THR A 20 -21.49 -41.81 -4.13
CA THR A 20 -21.41 -42.01 -2.68
C THR A 20 -22.26 -40.91 -2.03
N SER A 21 -23.26 -41.32 -1.24
CA SER A 21 -24.06 -40.37 -0.46
C SER A 21 -23.18 -39.77 0.63
N TYR A 22 -22.78 -38.51 0.48
CA TYR A 22 -22.03 -37.77 1.50
C TYR A 22 -22.94 -37.48 2.71
N ALA A 23 -22.49 -37.85 3.91
CA ALA A 23 -23.22 -37.66 5.16
C ALA A 23 -23.02 -36.23 5.67
N ALA A 24 -24.11 -35.55 6.03
CA ALA A 24 -24.03 -34.21 6.60
C ALA A 24 -23.38 -34.22 7.99
N VAL A 25 -22.52 -33.22 8.26
CA VAL A 25 -21.63 -33.18 9.45
C VAL A 25 -22.41 -32.83 10.72
N ASN A 26 -22.11 -33.56 11.81
CA ASN A 26 -22.69 -33.30 13.12
C ASN A 26 -22.04 -32.08 13.78
N MET A 27 -22.84 -31.09 14.14
CA MET A 27 -22.42 -29.81 14.75
C MET A 27 -22.10 -29.92 16.26
N VAL A 28 -22.30 -31.08 16.87
CA VAL A 28 -22.06 -31.33 18.30
C VAL A 28 -20.60 -31.77 18.52
N LYS A 29 -19.88 -31.05 19.40
CA LYS A 29 -18.55 -31.48 19.85
C LYS A 29 -18.72 -32.54 20.94
N ASN A 30 -18.13 -33.72 20.74
CA ASN A 30 -18.25 -34.90 21.62
C ASN A 30 -19.70 -35.42 21.79
N PRO A 31 -20.34 -35.90 20.70
CA PRO A 31 -21.75 -36.31 20.68
C PRO A 31 -22.07 -37.54 21.55
N GLY A 32 -21.08 -38.42 21.74
CA GLY A 32 -21.18 -39.63 22.57
C GLY A 32 -20.60 -39.47 23.98
N PHE A 33 -20.28 -38.25 24.42
CA PHE A 33 -19.73 -38.02 25.77
C PHE A 33 -18.44 -38.81 26.10
N GLU A 34 -17.68 -39.23 25.09
CA GLU A 34 -16.54 -40.14 25.26
C GLU A 34 -15.33 -39.47 25.91
N THR A 35 -15.19 -38.16 25.81
CA THR A 35 -14.08 -37.42 26.45
C THR A 35 -14.49 -36.75 27.76
N ASP A 36 -15.50 -35.88 27.74
CA ASP A 36 -15.96 -35.10 28.89
C ASP A 36 -17.41 -34.58 28.72
N THR A 37 -17.88 -33.73 29.64
CA THR A 37 -19.16 -33.01 29.55
C THR A 37 -19.02 -31.49 29.35
N SER A 38 -17.79 -30.99 29.15
CA SER A 38 -17.43 -29.57 29.23
C SER A 38 -18.15 -28.69 28.20
N TRP A 39 -18.47 -29.26 27.04
CA TRP A 39 -19.20 -28.59 25.97
C TRP A 39 -20.66 -28.31 26.37
N TRP A 40 -21.28 -29.19 27.15
CA TRP A 40 -22.68 -29.09 27.53
C TRP A 40 -22.90 -28.09 28.66
N LYS A 41 -24.05 -27.39 28.61
CA LYS A 41 -24.43 -26.38 29.60
C LYS A 41 -25.68 -26.86 30.35
N PRO A 42 -25.55 -27.25 31.63
CA PRO A 42 -26.72 -27.53 32.45
C PRO A 42 -27.34 -26.24 32.99
N SER A 43 -28.67 -26.18 33.05
CA SER A 43 -29.42 -25.17 33.80
C SER A 43 -30.55 -25.87 34.53
N GLY A 44 -30.67 -25.70 35.85
CA GLY A 44 -31.67 -26.42 36.65
C GLY A 44 -31.54 -27.94 36.60
N ALA A 45 -30.35 -28.44 36.24
CA ALA A 45 -30.03 -29.85 36.11
C ALA A 45 -28.56 -30.11 36.43
N SER A 46 -28.17 -31.36 36.65
CA SER A 46 -26.78 -31.82 36.67
C SER A 46 -26.54 -32.80 35.52
N VAL A 47 -25.32 -32.80 34.98
CA VAL A 47 -24.91 -33.67 33.86
C VAL A 47 -23.64 -34.39 34.28
N ILE A 48 -23.72 -35.71 34.40
CA ILE A 48 -22.61 -36.57 34.83
C ILE A 48 -22.32 -37.57 33.73
N ARG A 49 -21.07 -37.62 33.29
CA ARG A 49 -20.58 -38.66 32.38
C ARG A 49 -20.35 -39.96 33.13
N GLN A 50 -20.89 -41.08 32.65
CA GLN A 50 -20.70 -42.39 33.28
C GLN A 50 -20.87 -43.55 32.29
N GLU A 51 -20.25 -44.69 32.59
CA GLU A 51 -20.28 -45.87 31.70
C GLU A 51 -21.68 -46.47 31.55
N LYS A 52 -22.47 -46.48 32.64
CA LYS A 52 -23.86 -46.98 32.63
C LYS A 52 -24.81 -46.15 31.75
N ALA A 53 -24.36 -45.00 31.26
CA ALA A 53 -25.13 -44.10 30.43
C ALA A 53 -24.82 -44.25 28.94
N ALA A 54 -23.94 -45.16 28.54
CA ALA A 54 -23.62 -45.39 27.13
C ALA A 54 -24.74 -46.18 26.43
N ALA A 55 -25.24 -45.63 25.33
CA ALA A 55 -26.03 -46.34 24.33
C ALA A 55 -25.12 -46.93 23.25
N VAL A 56 -24.07 -46.20 22.87
CA VAL A 56 -22.98 -46.62 21.98
C VAL A 56 -21.67 -46.13 22.60
N GLY A 57 -20.57 -46.87 22.39
CA GLY A 57 -19.28 -46.51 22.97
C GLY A 57 -19.17 -46.88 24.45
N LYS A 58 -18.33 -46.16 25.19
CA LYS A 58 -17.98 -46.48 26.58
C LYS A 58 -18.69 -45.57 27.58
N TYR A 59 -19.05 -44.34 27.21
CA TYR A 59 -19.65 -43.39 28.14
C TYR A 59 -20.90 -42.74 27.55
N GLY A 60 -21.77 -42.23 28.42
CA GLY A 60 -22.86 -41.33 28.04
C GLY A 60 -23.16 -40.36 29.17
N ALA A 61 -24.18 -39.53 29.03
CA ALA A 61 -24.59 -38.58 30.05
C ALA A 61 -25.78 -39.05 30.87
N TYR A 62 -25.67 -38.94 32.19
CA TYR A 62 -26.77 -39.03 33.14
C TYR A 62 -27.19 -37.63 33.58
N VAL A 63 -28.42 -37.25 33.23
CA VAL A 63 -28.98 -35.94 33.52
C VAL A 63 -29.96 -36.06 34.66
N THR A 64 -29.80 -35.25 35.70
CA THR A 64 -30.76 -35.14 36.82
C THR A 64 -31.36 -33.74 36.82
N VAL A 65 -32.68 -33.64 36.64
CA VAL A 65 -33.42 -32.37 36.67
C VAL A 65 -33.66 -31.99 38.13
N THR A 66 -33.13 -30.83 38.55
CA THR A 66 -33.16 -30.36 39.94
C THR A 66 -34.09 -29.16 40.17
N SER A 67 -34.63 -28.57 39.11
CA SER A 67 -35.66 -27.53 39.18
C SER A 67 -36.63 -27.59 38.00
N ASN A 68 -37.77 -26.91 38.14
CA ASN A 68 -38.70 -26.71 37.01
C ASN A 68 -37.94 -26.15 35.80
N TRP A 69 -38.23 -26.72 34.63
CA TRP A 69 -37.64 -26.41 33.33
C TRP A 69 -36.15 -26.72 33.19
N GLY A 70 -35.60 -27.49 34.13
CA GLY A 70 -34.20 -27.89 34.10
C GLY A 70 -33.85 -28.75 32.88
N SER A 71 -32.69 -28.50 32.29
CA SER A 71 -32.24 -29.17 31.08
C SER A 71 -30.71 -29.17 30.92
N MET A 72 -30.25 -30.06 30.06
CA MET A 72 -28.95 -29.98 29.41
C MET A 72 -29.13 -29.35 28.03
N HIS A 73 -28.36 -28.31 27.73
CA HIS A 73 -28.41 -27.62 26.45
C HIS A 73 -27.03 -27.41 25.83
N THR A 74 -27.00 -27.20 24.52
CA THR A 74 -25.79 -26.83 23.77
C THR A 74 -25.29 -25.44 24.23
N PRO A 75 -24.01 -25.10 23.98
CA PRO A 75 -23.59 -23.70 23.91
C PRO A 75 -24.46 -22.90 22.91
N VAL A 76 -24.28 -21.58 22.90
CA VAL A 76 -24.89 -20.74 21.87
C VAL A 76 -24.35 -21.16 20.50
N MET A 77 -25.24 -21.65 19.65
CA MET A 77 -25.01 -22.06 18.26
C MET A 77 -25.42 -20.93 17.31
N ASN A 78 -24.87 -20.93 16.10
CA ASN A 78 -25.25 -20.02 15.02
C ASN A 78 -26.09 -20.77 13.99
N PHE A 79 -27.42 -20.60 14.03
CA PHE A 79 -28.34 -21.15 13.06
C PHE A 79 -28.55 -20.19 11.89
N LYS A 80 -28.60 -20.72 10.66
CA LYS A 80 -28.88 -19.95 9.45
C LYS A 80 -30.38 -19.88 9.19
N LYS A 81 -30.88 -18.68 8.91
CA LYS A 81 -32.30 -18.47 8.58
C LYS A 81 -32.66 -19.21 7.29
N GLY A 82 -33.74 -19.98 7.32
CA GLY A 82 -34.21 -20.80 6.20
C GLY A 82 -33.57 -22.19 6.10
N VAL A 83 -32.54 -22.50 6.89
CA VAL A 83 -31.92 -23.83 6.91
C VAL A 83 -32.69 -24.77 7.83
N THR A 84 -32.87 -26.02 7.40
CA THR A 84 -33.46 -27.08 8.21
C THR A 84 -32.36 -27.82 8.96
N TYR A 85 -32.56 -28.08 10.25
CA TYR A 85 -31.64 -28.86 11.07
C TYR A 85 -32.35 -30.10 11.59
N THR A 86 -31.73 -31.26 11.43
CA THR A 86 -32.15 -32.53 12.02
C THR A 86 -31.39 -32.75 13.32
N VAL A 87 -32.12 -32.96 14.39
CA VAL A 87 -31.60 -33.19 15.74
C VAL A 87 -31.99 -34.59 16.15
N SER A 88 -31.04 -35.35 16.71
CA SER A 88 -31.35 -36.65 17.30
C SER A 88 -30.49 -36.95 18.54
N ALA A 89 -30.97 -37.84 19.39
CA ALA A 89 -30.22 -38.41 20.50
C ALA A 89 -30.88 -39.73 20.95
N ARG A 90 -30.10 -40.65 21.52
CA ARG A 90 -30.63 -41.83 22.21
C ARG A 90 -30.94 -41.44 23.65
N ILE A 91 -32.15 -41.74 24.12
CA ILE A 91 -32.63 -41.34 25.45
C ILE A 91 -33.32 -42.52 26.14
N LYS A 92 -33.04 -42.70 27.44
CA LYS A 92 -33.67 -43.69 28.30
C LYS A 92 -33.96 -43.09 29.68
N LEU A 93 -35.11 -43.37 30.28
CA LEU A 93 -35.42 -42.90 31.64
C LEU A 93 -34.63 -43.66 32.70
N ALA A 94 -34.42 -43.02 33.86
CA ALA A 94 -34.02 -43.74 35.06
C ALA A 94 -35.10 -44.76 35.49
N GLU A 95 -34.66 -45.80 36.19
CA GLU A 95 -35.50 -46.93 36.57
C GLU A 95 -36.73 -46.50 37.39
N GLY A 96 -37.90 -47.10 37.10
CA GLY A 96 -39.14 -46.89 37.86
C GLY A 96 -39.99 -45.71 37.39
N LEU A 97 -39.57 -44.97 36.36
CA LEU A 97 -40.29 -43.78 35.90
C LEU A 97 -41.43 -44.07 34.89
N GLY A 98 -41.57 -45.29 34.40
CA GLY A 98 -42.60 -45.67 33.42
C GLY A 98 -42.35 -45.03 32.06
N THR A 99 -43.38 -44.42 31.45
CA THR A 99 -43.27 -43.78 30.12
C THR A 99 -43.42 -42.26 30.22
N ARG A 100 -42.60 -41.50 29.50
CA ARG A 100 -42.67 -40.03 29.40
C ARG A 100 -42.43 -39.56 27.96
N SER A 101 -42.87 -38.35 27.63
CA SER A 101 -42.54 -37.71 26.36
C SER A 101 -41.16 -37.05 26.41
N ALA A 102 -40.35 -37.18 25.38
CA ALA A 102 -39.11 -36.42 25.19
C ALA A 102 -39.20 -35.60 23.90
N ARG A 103 -38.73 -34.35 23.91
CA ARG A 103 -38.70 -33.47 22.72
C ARG A 103 -37.48 -32.56 22.73
N PHE A 104 -37.06 -32.14 21.55
CA PHE A 104 -36.06 -31.08 21.40
C PHE A 104 -36.72 -29.71 21.35
N ILE A 105 -36.04 -28.72 21.93
CA ILE A 105 -36.50 -27.33 21.96
C ILE A 105 -35.31 -26.44 21.63
N THR A 106 -35.48 -25.56 20.65
CA THR A 106 -34.51 -24.47 20.43
C THR A 106 -35.00 -23.17 21.05
N SER A 107 -34.08 -22.44 21.68
CA SER A 107 -34.32 -21.12 22.26
C SER A 107 -33.48 -20.06 21.54
N HIS A 108 -34.06 -18.91 21.24
CA HIS A 108 -33.33 -17.78 20.71
C HIS A 108 -33.88 -16.46 21.26
N ASN A 109 -32.99 -15.53 21.62
CA ASN A 109 -33.40 -14.21 22.09
C ASN A 109 -33.84 -13.36 20.89
N ALA A 110 -35.08 -12.87 20.90
CA ALA A 110 -35.45 -11.72 20.08
C ALA A 110 -34.64 -10.53 20.62
N GLY A 111 -33.73 -9.96 19.80
CA GLY A 111 -32.71 -9.03 20.29
C GLY A 111 -33.24 -7.88 21.17
N GLY A 112 -32.61 -7.67 22.33
CA GLY A 112 -32.88 -6.60 23.30
C GLY A 112 -34.00 -6.90 24.30
N ASN A 113 -33.68 -7.12 25.59
CA ASN A 113 -34.56 -7.34 26.76
C ASN A 113 -35.88 -8.12 26.58
N GLY A 114 -36.04 -8.86 25.48
CA GLY A 114 -37.27 -9.52 25.06
C GLY A 114 -37.37 -10.96 25.54
N THR A 115 -38.61 -11.45 25.62
CA THR A 115 -38.94 -12.83 25.95
C THR A 115 -38.27 -13.81 24.98
N PRO A 116 -37.62 -14.89 25.46
CA PRO A 116 -37.07 -15.91 24.58
C PRO A 116 -38.15 -16.52 23.70
N ALA A 117 -37.86 -16.67 22.41
CA ALA A 117 -38.71 -17.42 21.48
C ALA A 117 -38.29 -18.89 21.47
N TRP A 118 -39.27 -19.78 21.52
CA TRP A 118 -39.06 -21.22 21.59
C TRP A 118 -39.68 -21.91 20.37
N ILE A 119 -38.94 -22.82 19.76
CA ILE A 119 -39.50 -23.77 18.79
C ILE A 119 -39.45 -25.13 19.47
N GLU A 120 -40.63 -25.63 19.86
CA GLU A 120 -40.79 -26.98 20.39
C GLU A 120 -41.03 -27.95 19.25
N MET A 121 -40.20 -28.99 19.18
CA MET A 121 -40.33 -30.06 18.21
C MET A 121 -41.33 -31.13 18.70
N PRO A 122 -41.91 -31.94 17.79
CA PRO A 122 -42.73 -33.08 18.18
C PRO A 122 -42.05 -33.97 19.22
N SER A 123 -42.84 -34.55 20.12
CA SER A 123 -42.34 -35.41 21.18
C SER A 123 -42.42 -36.89 20.84
N THR A 124 -41.44 -37.66 21.30
CA THR A 124 -41.39 -39.12 21.23
C THR A 124 -41.57 -39.72 22.63
N MET A 125 -42.33 -40.81 22.75
CA MET A 125 -42.45 -41.51 24.03
C MET A 125 -41.20 -42.34 24.30
N ILE A 126 -40.66 -42.21 25.51
CA ILE A 126 -39.49 -42.95 26.02
C ILE A 126 -39.84 -43.67 27.31
N ASN A 127 -39.09 -44.72 27.66
CA ASN A 127 -39.30 -45.52 28.88
C ASN A 127 -37.98 -45.82 29.62
N ASP A 128 -38.07 -46.52 30.75
CA ASP A 128 -36.92 -46.89 31.60
C ASP A 128 -36.28 -48.25 31.22
N LYS A 129 -36.83 -48.96 30.23
CA LYS A 129 -36.42 -50.32 29.83
C LYS A 129 -35.42 -50.32 28.68
N GLU A 130 -35.61 -49.46 27.69
CA GLU A 130 -34.82 -49.46 26.45
C GLU A 130 -34.39 -48.06 26.00
N TRP A 131 -33.30 -48.00 25.23
CA TRP A 131 -32.85 -46.78 24.58
C TRP A 131 -33.77 -46.44 23.41
N THR A 132 -34.31 -45.23 23.40
CA THR A 132 -35.15 -44.73 22.31
C THR A 132 -34.41 -43.67 21.52
N LEU A 133 -34.33 -43.81 20.20
CA LEU A 133 -33.85 -42.74 19.32
C LEU A 133 -34.93 -41.66 19.21
N VAL A 134 -34.69 -40.51 19.83
CA VAL A 134 -35.53 -39.31 19.67
C VAL A 134 -34.93 -38.50 18.54
N SER A 135 -35.72 -38.20 17.52
CA SER A 135 -35.27 -37.45 16.34
C SER A 135 -36.36 -36.53 15.83
N SER A 136 -35.99 -35.32 15.43
CA SER A 136 -36.89 -34.35 14.78
C SER A 136 -36.08 -33.35 13.97
N SER A 137 -36.73 -32.66 13.04
CA SER A 137 -36.14 -31.53 12.32
C SER A 137 -36.88 -30.23 12.60
N PHE A 138 -36.18 -29.10 12.49
CA PHE A 138 -36.78 -27.77 12.52
C PHE A 138 -36.14 -26.88 11.45
N CYS A 139 -36.94 -26.04 10.80
CA CYS A 139 -36.42 -24.98 9.94
C CYS A 139 -36.22 -23.72 10.79
N TYR A 140 -34.99 -23.20 10.85
CA TYR A 140 -34.72 -22.01 11.63
C TYR A 140 -35.28 -20.78 10.94
N GLN A 141 -36.33 -20.20 11.52
CA GLN A 141 -37.01 -19.00 11.02
C GLN A 141 -36.89 -17.81 11.99
N GLY A 142 -35.94 -17.87 12.92
CA GLY A 142 -35.84 -16.96 14.07
C GLY A 142 -35.90 -15.48 13.67
N THR A 143 -36.51 -14.68 14.54
CA THR A 143 -36.69 -13.23 14.34
C THR A 143 -35.45 -12.40 14.70
N ASN A 144 -34.43 -13.04 15.29
CA ASN A 144 -33.20 -12.36 15.68
C ASN A 144 -32.27 -12.14 14.48
N LYS A 145 -31.54 -11.02 14.50
CA LYS A 145 -30.63 -10.66 13.40
C LYS A 145 -29.37 -11.53 13.35
N THR A 146 -29.07 -12.27 14.42
CA THR A 146 -27.75 -12.89 14.64
C THR A 146 -27.72 -14.39 14.46
N GLY A 147 -28.87 -15.06 14.31
CA GLY A 147 -28.95 -16.53 14.22
C GLY A 147 -28.57 -17.27 15.50
N LYS A 148 -28.32 -16.55 16.60
CA LYS A 148 -27.83 -17.15 17.86
C LYS A 148 -28.96 -17.86 18.61
N GLY A 149 -28.74 -19.13 18.98
CA GLY A 149 -29.69 -19.89 19.79
C GLY A 149 -29.06 -21.10 20.48
N THR A 150 -29.78 -21.72 21.41
CA THR A 150 -29.39 -22.98 22.05
C THR A 150 -30.37 -24.09 21.71
N LEU A 151 -29.95 -25.33 21.91
CA LEU A 151 -30.79 -26.50 21.72
C LEU A 151 -30.76 -27.38 22.97
N GLN A 152 -31.92 -27.85 23.41
CA GLN A 152 -32.07 -28.67 24.61
C GLN A 152 -33.00 -29.85 24.36
N CYS A 153 -32.83 -30.92 25.13
CA CYS A 153 -33.83 -31.98 25.22
C CYS A 153 -34.64 -31.80 26.50
N ARG A 154 -35.97 -31.77 26.39
CA ARG A 154 -36.92 -31.74 27.51
C ARG A 154 -37.62 -33.10 27.62
N VAL A 155 -37.60 -33.67 28.82
CA VAL A 155 -38.29 -34.93 29.16
C VAL A 155 -39.43 -34.65 30.14
N GLY A 156 -40.59 -35.27 29.89
CA GLY A 156 -41.82 -35.06 30.65
C GLY A 156 -42.45 -33.68 30.41
N SER A 157 -43.25 -33.25 31.38
CA SER A 157 -43.92 -31.93 31.38
C SER A 157 -42.99 -30.73 31.52
N GLY A 158 -41.72 -30.96 31.87
CA GLY A 158 -40.76 -29.91 32.22
C GLY A 158 -40.85 -29.43 33.67
N SER A 159 -41.92 -29.74 34.40
CA SER A 159 -42.03 -29.51 35.85
C SER A 159 -41.72 -30.75 36.70
N GLU A 160 -41.46 -31.88 36.06
CA GLU A 160 -41.12 -33.13 36.74
C GLU A 160 -39.62 -33.17 37.05
N LEU A 161 -39.29 -33.43 38.31
CA LEU A 161 -37.91 -33.68 38.75
C LEU A 161 -37.60 -35.16 38.54
N LEU A 162 -36.95 -35.46 37.43
CA LEU A 162 -36.63 -36.82 37.01
C LEU A 162 -35.18 -36.91 36.52
N SER A 163 -34.70 -38.15 36.39
CA SER A 163 -33.39 -38.43 35.81
C SER A 163 -33.52 -39.27 34.56
N TYR A 164 -32.63 -39.06 33.61
CA TYR A 164 -32.58 -39.79 32.35
C TYR A 164 -31.14 -39.90 31.84
N TYR A 165 -30.93 -40.90 31.01
CA TYR A 165 -29.70 -41.13 30.26
C TYR A 165 -29.86 -40.56 28.85
N ILE A 166 -28.82 -39.93 28.33
CA ILE A 166 -28.77 -39.39 26.97
C ILE A 166 -27.39 -39.66 26.36
N ASP A 167 -27.39 -40.07 25.10
CA ASP A 167 -26.20 -40.41 24.35
C ASP A 167 -26.37 -40.19 22.83
N ASP A 168 -25.27 -40.21 22.09
CA ASP A 168 -25.21 -40.04 20.62
C ASP A 168 -25.99 -38.82 20.11
N TYR A 169 -25.76 -37.66 20.72
CA TYR A 169 -26.47 -36.45 20.34
C TYR A 169 -25.95 -35.91 19.00
N SER A 170 -26.86 -35.67 18.06
CA SER A 170 -26.53 -35.19 16.73
C SER A 170 -27.37 -33.97 16.33
N ILE A 171 -26.72 -32.98 15.73
CA ILE A 171 -27.34 -31.83 15.08
C ILE A 171 -26.73 -31.71 13.70
N VAL A 172 -27.54 -31.90 12.67
CA VAL A 172 -27.09 -31.96 11.28
C VAL A 172 -27.92 -30.98 10.45
N SER A 173 -27.27 -30.08 9.72
CA SER A 173 -27.95 -29.19 8.78
C SER A 173 -28.41 -29.94 7.52
N SER A 174 -29.50 -29.48 6.91
CA SER A 174 -29.93 -29.88 5.57
C SER A 174 -29.06 -29.29 4.48
N GLU A 175 -28.19 -28.33 4.82
CA GLU A 175 -27.05 -27.98 3.96
C GLU A 175 -26.13 -29.19 3.91
N VAL A 176 -26.10 -29.86 2.76
CA VAL A 176 -25.03 -30.80 2.44
C VAL A 176 -23.81 -29.94 2.14
N THR A 177 -22.86 -29.85 3.07
CA THR A 177 -21.52 -29.36 2.77
C THR A 177 -20.81 -30.48 2.02
N ASN A 178 -20.87 -30.44 0.69
CA ASN A 178 -19.98 -31.24 -0.14
C ASN A 178 -18.56 -30.69 0.08
N TYR A 179 -17.85 -31.17 1.10
CA TYR A 179 -16.46 -30.78 1.27
C TYR A 179 -15.65 -31.36 0.11
N ARG A 180 -14.77 -30.54 -0.46
CA ARG A 180 -13.83 -30.95 -1.49
C ARG A 180 -12.78 -31.84 -0.84
N GLU A 181 -12.48 -32.98 -1.46
CA GLU A 181 -11.32 -33.82 -1.08
C GLU A 181 -10.02 -33.13 -1.50
N THR A 182 -8.96 -33.26 -0.72
CA THR A 182 -7.64 -32.73 -1.07
C THR A 182 -7.13 -33.36 -2.36
N GLU A 183 -6.85 -32.53 -3.36
CA GLU A 183 -6.38 -32.99 -4.67
C GLU A 183 -4.86 -32.91 -4.77
N TYR A 184 -4.19 -34.01 -5.14
CA TYR A 184 -2.75 -34.06 -5.31
C TYR A 184 -2.38 -33.96 -6.79
N ALA A 185 -1.60 -32.92 -7.13
CA ALA A 185 -1.04 -32.79 -8.46
C ALA A 185 0.08 -33.83 -8.69
N GLU A 186 0.33 -34.15 -9.95
CA GLU A 186 1.48 -35.00 -10.32
C GLU A 186 2.78 -34.34 -9.83
N GLY A 187 3.56 -35.08 -9.04
CA GLY A 187 4.82 -34.60 -8.45
C GLY A 187 4.65 -33.79 -7.16
N GLU A 188 3.45 -33.69 -6.59
CA GLU A 188 3.25 -33.08 -5.27
C GLU A 188 4.14 -33.76 -4.21
N MET A 189 4.86 -32.95 -3.45
CA MET A 189 5.81 -33.42 -2.44
C MET A 189 5.25 -33.33 -1.02
N VAL A 190 4.17 -32.60 -0.80
CA VAL A 190 3.56 -32.41 0.53
C VAL A 190 2.41 -33.39 0.74
N GLU A 191 2.60 -34.38 1.61
CA GLU A 191 1.63 -35.47 1.83
C GLU A 191 0.36 -35.04 2.58
N ASN A 192 0.47 -34.23 3.64
CA ASN A 192 -0.68 -33.80 4.46
C ASN A 192 -0.99 -32.30 4.26
N LYS A 193 -1.19 -31.88 3.00
CA LYS A 193 -1.35 -30.46 2.66
C LYS A 193 -2.72 -29.87 3.01
N GLY A 194 -3.78 -30.68 2.98
CA GLY A 194 -5.17 -30.25 3.23
C GLY A 194 -5.71 -30.61 4.62
N PHE A 195 -4.88 -31.16 5.50
CA PHE A 195 -5.26 -31.55 6.87
C PHE A 195 -6.47 -32.50 6.91
N ASP A 196 -6.61 -33.44 5.97
CA ASP A 196 -7.81 -34.29 5.88
C ASP A 196 -8.01 -35.15 7.12
N VAL A 197 -6.92 -35.63 7.75
CA VAL A 197 -6.96 -36.58 8.87
C VAL A 197 -6.47 -35.96 10.17
N ASP A 198 -5.27 -35.39 10.17
CA ASP A 198 -4.60 -34.81 11.34
C ASP A 198 -3.60 -33.72 10.91
N SER A 199 -2.67 -33.33 11.80
CA SER A 199 -1.58 -32.39 11.49
C SER A 199 -0.20 -33.08 11.49
N ASP A 200 -0.15 -34.40 11.34
CA ASP A 200 1.12 -35.15 11.33
C ASP A 200 1.93 -34.77 10.08
N GLY A 201 3.25 -34.84 10.20
CA GLY A 201 4.20 -34.40 9.17
C GLY A 201 4.52 -32.89 9.20
N TRP A 202 3.73 -32.08 9.90
CA TRP A 202 4.01 -30.66 10.09
C TRP A 202 4.94 -30.40 11.28
N ILE A 203 5.92 -29.53 11.06
CA ILE A 203 6.89 -29.10 12.05
C ILE A 203 6.51 -27.71 12.54
N ALA A 204 6.34 -27.54 13.85
CA ALA A 204 6.21 -26.25 14.50
C ALA A 204 7.46 -25.94 15.34
N LYS A 205 7.99 -24.72 15.24
CA LYS A 205 9.21 -24.28 15.95
C LYS A 205 9.06 -22.88 16.53
N ASN A 206 10.04 -22.49 17.34
CA ASN A 206 10.14 -21.17 17.97
C ASN A 206 8.90 -20.78 18.80
N GLY A 207 8.22 -21.76 19.40
CA GLY A 207 7.02 -21.52 20.21
C GLY A 207 5.72 -21.47 19.42
N ALA A 208 5.76 -21.79 18.11
CA ALA A 208 4.54 -22.10 17.36
C ALA A 208 3.98 -23.47 17.75
N ALA A 209 2.67 -23.65 17.58
CA ALA A 209 1.99 -24.93 17.56
C ALA A 209 1.00 -24.98 16.38
N ILE A 210 0.71 -26.18 15.87
CA ILE A 210 -0.24 -26.41 14.78
C ILE A 210 -1.20 -27.53 15.17
N SER A 211 -2.48 -27.40 14.80
CA SER A 211 -3.52 -28.40 15.04
C SER A 211 -4.57 -28.39 13.94
N ARG A 212 -5.15 -29.55 13.59
CA ARG A 212 -6.26 -29.65 12.64
C ARG A 212 -7.53 -29.00 13.20
N ILE A 213 -8.23 -28.20 12.38
CA ILE A 213 -9.55 -27.64 12.67
C ILE A 213 -10.55 -28.00 11.58
N VAL A 214 -11.76 -28.45 11.95
CA VAL A 214 -12.83 -28.84 11.02
C VAL A 214 -13.81 -27.67 10.83
N GLY A 215 -14.28 -27.49 9.59
CA GLY A 215 -15.29 -26.50 9.21
C GLY A 215 -14.71 -25.13 8.83
N GLU A 216 -13.39 -25.01 8.79
CA GLU A 216 -12.66 -23.81 8.37
C GLU A 216 -11.56 -24.22 7.40
N GLY A 217 -11.94 -24.66 6.20
CA GLY A 217 -11.03 -25.06 5.12
C GLY A 217 -11.01 -24.06 3.97
N TYR A 218 -9.92 -24.03 3.18
CA TYR A 218 -9.85 -23.26 1.94
C TYR A 218 -10.65 -23.96 0.83
N ASP A 219 -11.29 -23.17 -0.04
CA ASP A 219 -12.04 -23.67 -1.21
C ASP A 219 -13.00 -24.82 -0.88
N ASN A 220 -13.67 -24.68 0.27
CA ASN A 220 -14.65 -25.65 0.75
C ASN A 220 -14.04 -27.05 1.02
N SER A 221 -12.75 -27.13 1.39
CA SER A 221 -12.14 -28.30 2.05
C SER A 221 -12.74 -28.51 3.46
N GLU A 222 -12.63 -29.72 4.00
CA GLU A 222 -13.22 -30.08 5.31
C GLU A 222 -12.49 -29.38 6.48
N ALA A 223 -11.18 -29.22 6.37
CA ALA A 223 -10.31 -28.85 7.47
C ALA A 223 -9.13 -27.99 7.03
N SER A 224 -8.45 -27.41 8.01
CA SER A 224 -7.17 -26.72 7.81
C SER A 224 -6.30 -26.84 9.07
N GLY A 225 -5.08 -26.30 9.02
CA GLY A 225 -4.21 -26.16 10.17
C GLY A 225 -4.45 -24.83 10.90
N LEU A 226 -4.84 -24.86 12.18
CA LEU A 226 -4.80 -23.72 13.09
C LEU A 226 -3.42 -23.60 13.72
N VAL A 227 -2.77 -22.47 13.49
CA VAL A 227 -1.45 -22.13 14.01
C VAL A 227 -1.57 -21.11 15.13
N THR A 228 -0.98 -21.41 16.28
CA THR A 228 -0.75 -20.43 17.36
C THR A 228 0.72 -20.03 17.34
N SER A 229 1.05 -18.75 17.14
CA SER A 229 2.42 -18.23 17.07
C SER A 229 2.69 -17.19 18.16
N ASN A 230 3.96 -16.95 18.48
CA ASN A 230 4.43 -15.95 19.45
C ASN A 230 5.16 -14.76 18.78
N GLY A 231 4.91 -14.50 17.49
CA GLY A 231 5.52 -13.39 16.73
C GLY A 231 6.81 -13.74 15.98
N ASN A 232 7.45 -14.88 16.27
CA ASN A 232 8.61 -15.42 15.54
C ASN A 232 8.53 -16.95 15.32
N GLY A 233 7.40 -17.55 15.66
CA GLY A 233 7.10 -18.97 15.49
C GLY A 233 6.77 -19.30 14.03
N TYR A 234 7.20 -20.47 13.56
CA TYR A 234 6.94 -20.92 12.21
C TYR A 234 6.45 -22.37 12.14
N VAL A 235 5.70 -22.66 11.07
CA VAL A 235 5.17 -24.00 10.76
C VAL A 235 5.51 -24.39 9.32
N GLY A 236 5.79 -25.65 9.06
CA GLY A 236 6.16 -26.10 7.72
C GLY A 236 6.43 -27.59 7.62
N VAL A 237 6.97 -28.01 6.48
CA VAL A 237 7.27 -29.41 6.15
C VAL A 237 8.71 -29.56 5.67
N GLU A 238 9.39 -30.61 6.10
CA GLU A 238 10.75 -30.93 5.68
C GLU A 238 10.71 -31.80 4.42
N LEU A 239 11.40 -31.37 3.37
CA LEU A 239 11.38 -31.99 2.06
C LEU A 239 12.80 -32.25 1.53
N ASN A 240 12.91 -33.14 0.55
CA ASN A 240 14.14 -33.44 -0.18
C ASN A 240 14.07 -32.88 -1.60
N PHE A 241 14.80 -31.80 -1.83
CA PHE A 241 14.95 -31.14 -3.12
C PHE A 241 16.08 -31.77 -3.95
N VAL A 242 16.00 -31.58 -5.26
CA VAL A 242 17.01 -32.00 -6.23
C VAL A 242 17.80 -30.77 -6.66
N GLN A 243 19.12 -30.84 -6.60
CA GLN A 243 19.99 -29.74 -7.05
C GLN A 243 19.70 -29.41 -8.52
N GLY A 244 19.53 -28.13 -8.83
CA GLY A 244 19.22 -27.64 -10.17
C GLY A 244 17.75 -27.74 -10.57
N GLN A 245 16.87 -28.30 -9.72
CA GLN A 245 15.44 -28.41 -10.00
C GLN A 245 14.68 -27.16 -9.55
N THR A 246 13.79 -26.66 -10.40
CA THR A 246 12.82 -25.61 -10.06
C THR A 246 11.54 -26.23 -9.49
N TYR A 247 10.90 -25.55 -8.55
CA TYR A 247 9.68 -25.94 -7.85
C TYR A 247 8.69 -24.78 -7.85
N ASP A 248 7.41 -25.05 -8.11
CA ASP A 248 6.33 -24.14 -7.75
C ASP A 248 5.93 -24.44 -6.29
N ILE A 249 5.93 -23.43 -5.43
CA ILE A 249 5.55 -23.56 -4.02
C ILE A 249 4.39 -22.61 -3.74
N SER A 250 3.33 -23.09 -3.09
CA SER A 250 2.18 -22.26 -2.73
C SER A 250 1.54 -22.69 -1.41
N ALA A 251 0.79 -21.79 -0.77
CA ALA A 251 -0.04 -22.07 0.41
C ALA A 251 -1.22 -21.08 0.48
N PHE A 252 -2.25 -21.44 1.24
CA PHE A 252 -3.38 -20.54 1.56
C PHE A 252 -3.38 -20.19 3.03
N ILE A 253 -3.55 -18.91 3.34
CA ILE A 253 -3.47 -18.36 4.70
C ILE A 253 -4.71 -17.52 5.00
N LYS A 254 -5.24 -17.66 6.21
CA LYS A 254 -6.33 -16.83 6.75
C LYS A 254 -6.00 -16.34 8.15
N THR A 255 -6.05 -15.02 8.39
CA THR A 255 -5.79 -14.46 9.73
C THR A 255 -6.99 -14.67 10.66
N ALA A 256 -6.76 -15.08 11.92
CA ALA A 256 -7.81 -15.14 12.94
C ALA A 256 -7.95 -13.83 13.74
N GLY A 257 -6.94 -12.96 13.68
CA GLY A 257 -6.81 -11.76 14.53
C GLY A 257 -6.64 -10.47 13.73
N SER A 258 -5.60 -9.71 14.07
CA SER A 258 -5.20 -8.46 13.42
C SER A 258 -4.44 -8.74 12.12
N ALA A 259 -4.32 -7.71 11.27
CA ALA A 259 -3.50 -7.81 10.07
C ALA A 259 -2.04 -8.14 10.43
N ALA A 260 -1.42 -9.05 9.67
CA ALA A 260 -0.07 -9.53 9.90
C ALA A 260 0.62 -9.82 8.56
N PHE A 261 1.95 -9.71 8.51
CA PHE A 261 2.73 -10.17 7.36
C PHE A 261 3.04 -11.66 7.52
N PHE A 262 2.86 -12.41 6.44
CA PHE A 262 3.20 -13.82 6.33
C PHE A 262 4.29 -14.02 5.30
N THR A 263 5.33 -14.78 5.63
CA THR A 263 6.44 -15.04 4.73
C THR A 263 6.64 -16.54 4.52
N LEU A 264 6.75 -16.96 3.26
CA LEU A 264 7.09 -18.32 2.84
C LEU A 264 8.60 -18.40 2.63
N PHE A 265 9.24 -19.36 3.27
CA PHE A 265 10.69 -19.57 3.18
C PHE A 265 11.02 -21.02 2.84
N VAL A 266 12.16 -21.20 2.18
CA VAL A 266 12.92 -22.46 2.18
C VAL A 266 14.13 -22.26 3.09
N ARG A 267 14.24 -23.06 4.15
CA ARG A 267 15.39 -23.08 5.06
C ARG A 267 16.29 -24.26 4.78
N HIS A 268 17.56 -23.96 4.57
CA HIS A 268 18.61 -24.93 4.33
C HIS A 268 19.24 -25.45 5.61
N ASP A 269 19.93 -26.58 5.49
CA ASP A 269 20.71 -27.22 6.56
C ASP A 269 21.87 -26.35 7.06
N ASP A 270 22.43 -25.49 6.20
CA ASP A 270 23.40 -24.45 6.56
C ASP A 270 22.82 -23.28 7.38
N GLY A 271 21.50 -23.29 7.61
CA GLY A 271 20.77 -22.28 8.37
C GLY A 271 20.37 -21.02 7.58
N THR A 272 20.66 -20.95 6.29
CA THR A 272 20.19 -19.87 5.41
C THR A 272 18.71 -20.03 5.08
N ASN A 273 18.02 -18.91 4.87
CA ASN A 273 16.62 -18.89 4.44
C ASN A 273 16.53 -18.15 3.10
N GLU A 274 15.86 -18.76 2.13
CA GLU A 274 15.49 -18.13 0.86
C GLU A 274 14.00 -17.83 0.87
N GLN A 275 13.62 -16.55 0.72
CA GLN A 275 12.22 -16.15 0.67
C GLN A 275 11.62 -16.54 -0.68
N VAL A 276 10.47 -17.22 -0.64
CA VAL A 276 9.72 -17.62 -1.83
C VAL A 276 8.54 -16.68 -2.11
N ALA A 277 7.81 -16.30 -1.06
CA ALA A 277 6.63 -15.45 -1.17
C ALA A 277 6.41 -14.61 0.10
N LEU A 278 5.72 -13.48 -0.04
CA LEU A 278 5.29 -12.61 1.05
C LEU A 278 3.82 -12.24 0.84
N LEU A 279 3.03 -12.33 1.90
CA LEU A 279 1.59 -12.08 1.89
C LEU A 279 1.20 -11.11 3.02
N TYR A 280 0.37 -10.13 2.69
CA TYR A 280 -0.29 -9.23 3.64
C TYR A 280 -1.80 -9.28 3.38
N PRO A 281 -2.55 -10.14 4.10
CA PRO A 281 -3.99 -10.24 3.92
C PRO A 281 -4.68 -8.98 4.43
N THR A 282 -5.52 -8.38 3.59
CA THR A 282 -6.27 -7.14 3.87
C THR A 282 -7.66 -7.40 4.45
N ASP A 283 -8.08 -8.67 4.48
CA ASP A 283 -9.33 -9.14 5.04
C ASP A 283 -9.08 -10.37 5.95
N LYS A 284 -10.17 -10.91 6.51
CA LYS A 284 -10.14 -12.13 7.33
C LYS A 284 -10.50 -13.36 6.52
N ASP A 285 -10.29 -13.33 5.20
CA ASP A 285 -10.58 -14.44 4.30
C ASP A 285 -9.30 -15.20 3.90
N TRP A 286 -9.46 -16.28 3.15
CA TRP A 286 -8.34 -17.06 2.62
C TRP A 286 -7.60 -16.32 1.50
N ASN A 287 -6.28 -16.23 1.64
CA ASN A 287 -5.40 -15.54 0.72
C ASN A 287 -4.27 -16.48 0.26
N SER A 288 -3.94 -16.48 -1.03
CA SER A 288 -2.86 -17.30 -1.56
C SER A 288 -1.49 -16.63 -1.40
N MET A 289 -0.46 -17.44 -1.16
CA MET A 289 0.94 -17.06 -1.28
C MET A 289 1.66 -18.09 -2.14
N GLU A 290 2.30 -17.66 -3.22
CA GLU A 290 2.92 -18.55 -4.20
C GLU A 290 4.23 -17.98 -4.75
N GLY A 291 5.14 -18.86 -5.16
CA GLY A 291 6.40 -18.49 -5.79
C GLY A 291 7.14 -19.66 -6.43
N ARG A 292 8.06 -19.33 -7.34
CA ARG A 292 9.00 -20.30 -7.95
C ARG A 292 10.30 -20.35 -7.17
N TYR A 293 10.80 -21.55 -6.93
CA TYR A 293 12.01 -21.81 -6.16
C TYR A 293 12.94 -22.76 -6.91
N LEU A 294 14.15 -22.31 -7.25
CA LEU A 294 15.21 -23.16 -7.79
C LEU A 294 16.09 -23.66 -6.65
N HIS A 295 16.18 -24.97 -6.45
CA HIS A 295 17.03 -25.53 -5.42
C HIS A 295 18.49 -25.63 -5.87
N ARG A 296 19.39 -24.94 -5.17
CA ARG A 296 20.79 -24.75 -5.61
C ARG A 296 21.82 -25.56 -4.83
N ARG A 297 21.43 -26.09 -3.67
CA ARG A 297 22.36 -26.74 -2.74
C ARG A 297 22.61 -28.18 -3.16
N ALA A 298 23.82 -28.66 -2.88
CA ALA A 298 24.15 -30.08 -3.03
C ALA A 298 23.35 -30.95 -2.04
N SER A 299 23.08 -30.39 -0.85
CA SER A 299 22.15 -30.99 0.11
C SER A 299 20.72 -30.66 -0.29
N GLY A 300 19.95 -31.70 -0.62
CA GLY A 300 18.53 -31.59 -0.93
C GLY A 300 17.65 -31.26 0.27
N LYS A 301 18.16 -31.40 1.49
CA LYS A 301 17.34 -31.32 2.71
C LYS A 301 17.00 -29.86 3.03
N ALA A 302 15.72 -29.51 2.99
CA ALA A 302 15.26 -28.18 3.36
C ALA A 302 13.87 -28.18 3.99
N LEU A 303 13.62 -27.20 4.87
CA LEU A 303 12.31 -26.95 5.47
C LEU A 303 11.59 -25.86 4.68
N VAL A 304 10.43 -26.18 4.11
CA VAL A 304 9.51 -25.19 3.54
C VAL A 304 8.57 -24.75 4.65
N TYR A 305 8.58 -23.48 5.03
CA TYR A 305 7.79 -23.00 6.16
C TYR A 305 7.18 -21.62 5.96
N VAL A 306 6.09 -21.39 6.70
CA VAL A 306 5.42 -20.10 6.82
C VAL A 306 5.64 -19.54 8.22
N THR A 307 5.93 -18.24 8.30
CA THR A 307 6.03 -17.48 9.54
C THR A 307 5.17 -16.23 9.49
N SER A 308 4.76 -15.74 10.65
CA SER A 308 4.03 -14.47 10.81
C SER A 308 4.79 -13.52 11.72
N ASN A 309 4.73 -12.22 11.44
CA ASN A 309 5.33 -11.18 12.28
C ASN A 309 4.45 -10.75 13.48
N ASN A 310 3.33 -11.44 13.71
CA ASN A 310 2.39 -11.17 14.79
C ASN A 310 2.19 -12.43 15.66
N THR A 311 1.65 -12.24 16.86
CA THR A 311 1.33 -13.28 17.85
C THR A 311 -0.09 -13.83 17.70
N ASP A 312 -0.90 -13.25 16.82
CA ASP A 312 -2.26 -13.74 16.58
C ASP A 312 -2.23 -15.12 15.91
N SER A 313 -3.27 -15.92 16.18
CA SER A 313 -3.43 -17.21 15.50
C SER A 313 -3.82 -17.01 14.03
N PHE A 314 -3.47 -17.98 13.19
CA PHE A 314 -3.84 -17.98 11.77
C PHE A 314 -4.13 -19.41 11.29
N TYR A 315 -4.83 -19.53 10.18
CA TYR A 315 -5.09 -20.78 9.52
C TYR A 315 -4.17 -20.91 8.30
N ILE A 316 -3.67 -22.11 8.07
CA ILE A 316 -2.94 -22.51 6.87
C ILE A 316 -3.64 -23.71 6.25
N ASP A 317 -3.72 -23.72 4.93
CA ASP A 317 -4.25 -24.84 4.15
C ASP A 317 -3.48 -24.97 2.83
N GLU A 318 -3.55 -26.14 2.22
CA GLU A 318 -3.10 -26.39 0.86
C GLU A 318 -1.65 -25.97 0.56
N LEU A 319 -0.70 -26.24 1.48
CA LEU A 319 0.73 -26.04 1.24
C LEU A 319 1.24 -27.06 0.21
N SER A 320 1.58 -26.59 -0.98
CA SER A 320 1.95 -27.41 -2.14
C SER A 320 3.38 -27.12 -2.59
N VAL A 321 4.13 -28.16 -2.96
CA VAL A 321 5.48 -28.08 -3.53
C VAL A 321 5.58 -29.06 -4.71
N ILE A 322 5.72 -28.52 -5.92
CA ILE A 322 5.70 -29.32 -7.16
C ILE A 322 6.94 -29.02 -8.02
N PRO A 323 7.75 -30.01 -8.39
CA PRO A 323 8.89 -29.82 -9.31
C PRO A 323 8.41 -29.43 -10.71
N LYS A 324 9.09 -28.47 -11.34
CA LYS A 324 8.82 -27.95 -12.68
C LYS A 324 10.02 -28.09 -13.60
N GLY A 325 9.79 -28.71 -14.76
CA GLY A 325 10.83 -28.94 -15.75
C GLY A 325 11.87 -29.95 -15.28
N LYS A 326 12.99 -30.06 -16.01
CA LYS A 326 14.12 -30.91 -15.64
C LYS A 326 15.12 -30.12 -14.79
N ALA A 327 15.79 -30.81 -13.88
CA ALA A 327 16.95 -30.26 -13.19
C ALA A 327 18.01 -29.81 -14.22
N VAL A 328 18.53 -28.60 -14.03
CA VAL A 328 19.60 -28.03 -14.85
C VAL A 328 20.93 -28.11 -14.11
N ASP A 329 22.02 -28.33 -14.83
CA ASP A 329 23.35 -28.18 -14.26
C ASP A 329 23.52 -26.74 -13.76
N ILE A 330 23.97 -26.58 -12.51
CA ILE A 330 24.30 -25.26 -11.97
C ILE A 330 25.64 -24.85 -12.59
N VAL A 331 25.58 -24.20 -13.74
CA VAL A 331 26.77 -23.79 -14.50
C VAL A 331 27.43 -22.59 -13.80
N THR A 332 28.76 -22.63 -13.66
CA THR A 332 29.59 -21.48 -13.31
C THR A 332 29.55 -20.44 -14.41
N GLU A 333 29.09 -19.22 -14.07
CA GLU A 333 29.07 -17.96 -14.85
C GLU A 333 28.89 -18.09 -16.36
N THR A 334 27.69 -17.73 -16.84
CA THR A 334 27.46 -17.49 -18.27
C THR A 334 26.89 -16.09 -18.47
N GLU A 335 27.56 -15.30 -19.30
CA GLU A 335 27.05 -14.02 -19.81
C GLU A 335 25.84 -14.28 -20.73
N ILE A 336 24.74 -13.58 -20.52
CA ILE A 336 23.52 -13.75 -21.32
C ILE A 336 23.19 -12.42 -22.01
N LEU A 337 23.30 -12.42 -23.34
CA LEU A 337 22.90 -11.28 -24.19
C LEU A 337 21.36 -11.17 -24.27
N PRO A 338 20.80 -9.98 -24.58
CA PRO A 338 19.35 -9.72 -24.50
C PRO A 338 18.50 -10.65 -25.39
N GLY A 339 17.68 -11.48 -24.74
CA GLY A 339 16.66 -12.36 -25.35
C GLY A 339 16.05 -13.24 -24.26
N GLU A 340 14.71 -13.33 -24.17
CA GLU A 340 13.83 -14.04 -23.19
C GLU A 340 14.15 -13.97 -21.67
N LYS A 341 15.40 -13.87 -21.25
CA LYS A 341 15.95 -13.69 -19.89
C LYS A 341 16.12 -12.20 -19.55
N GLY A 342 16.17 -11.83 -18.26
CA GLY A 342 16.26 -10.42 -17.84
C GLY A 342 15.43 -10.04 -16.59
N VAL A 343 15.15 -8.74 -16.44
CA VAL A 343 14.34 -8.19 -15.32
C VAL A 343 13.03 -7.61 -15.85
N MET A 344 11.93 -7.95 -15.20
CA MET A 344 10.60 -7.35 -15.40
C MET A 344 10.28 -6.47 -14.20
N ILE A 345 9.96 -5.21 -14.42
CA ILE A 345 9.49 -4.30 -13.36
C ILE A 345 8.08 -3.86 -13.74
N ASP A 346 7.12 -4.11 -12.84
CA ASP A 346 5.70 -3.76 -13.02
C ASP A 346 5.11 -4.24 -14.36
N GLY A 347 5.54 -5.42 -14.81
CA GLY A 347 5.10 -6.03 -16.06
C GLY A 347 5.81 -5.52 -17.33
N THR A 348 6.80 -4.65 -17.19
CA THR A 348 7.63 -4.15 -18.31
C THR A 348 9.04 -4.72 -18.25
N LYS A 349 9.51 -5.28 -19.37
CA LYS A 349 10.89 -5.76 -19.49
C LYS A 349 11.86 -4.60 -19.47
N GLN A 350 12.91 -4.73 -18.67
CA GLN A 350 13.94 -3.72 -18.54
C GLN A 350 15.13 -4.05 -19.43
N ASP A 351 15.76 -2.99 -19.92
CA ASP A 351 17.05 -3.05 -20.58
C ASP A 351 18.16 -3.03 -19.52
N LEU A 352 18.50 -4.21 -19.01
CA LEU A 352 19.56 -4.44 -18.03
C LEU A 352 20.38 -5.64 -18.50
N SER A 353 21.70 -5.51 -18.53
CA SER A 353 22.61 -6.64 -18.72
C SER A 353 22.51 -7.57 -17.51
N VAL A 354 22.36 -8.87 -17.76
CA VAL A 354 22.18 -9.87 -16.71
C VAL A 354 23.28 -10.93 -16.78
N TYR A 355 23.87 -11.23 -15.63
CA TYR A 355 24.71 -12.41 -15.44
C TYR A 355 23.99 -13.40 -14.54
N ILE A 356 24.17 -14.70 -14.81
CA ILE A 356 23.66 -15.73 -13.93
C ILE A 356 24.85 -16.39 -13.26
N THR A 357 24.92 -16.26 -11.93
CA THR A 357 25.93 -16.90 -11.08
C THR A 357 25.19 -17.78 -10.08
N ASP A 358 25.47 -19.08 -10.08
CA ASP A 358 24.77 -20.07 -9.24
C ASP A 358 23.24 -20.01 -9.35
N GLY A 359 22.70 -19.71 -10.55
CA GLY A 359 21.26 -19.56 -10.77
C GLY A 359 20.64 -18.33 -10.09
N ILE A 360 21.45 -17.35 -9.66
CA ILE A 360 21.03 -16.03 -9.20
C ILE A 360 21.24 -15.03 -10.33
N VAL A 361 20.19 -14.25 -10.61
CA VAL A 361 20.21 -13.18 -11.59
C VAL A 361 20.91 -11.98 -10.98
N MET A 362 22.14 -11.76 -11.44
CA MET A 362 23.00 -10.65 -11.09
C MET A 362 22.77 -9.50 -12.08
N VAL A 363 22.57 -8.30 -11.57
CA VAL A 363 22.28 -7.10 -12.38
C VAL A 363 23.17 -5.94 -11.94
N PRO A 364 23.43 -4.94 -12.81
CA PRO A 364 24.12 -3.74 -12.40
C PRO A 364 23.25 -2.97 -11.39
N ILE A 365 23.65 -2.98 -10.12
CA ILE A 365 22.74 -2.63 -9.01
C ILE A 365 22.39 -1.15 -8.94
N VAL A 366 23.27 -0.27 -9.43
CA VAL A 366 22.98 1.16 -9.57
C VAL A 366 21.88 1.39 -10.60
N GLU A 367 21.94 0.72 -11.75
CA GLU A 367 20.90 0.83 -12.78
C GLU A 367 19.58 0.23 -12.32
N LEU A 368 19.63 -0.94 -11.65
CA LEU A 368 18.45 -1.53 -11.03
C LEU A 368 17.77 -0.52 -10.10
N ALA A 369 18.53 0.16 -9.23
CA ALA A 369 18.01 1.16 -8.31
C ALA A 369 17.24 2.27 -9.06
N TYR A 370 17.80 2.82 -10.14
CA TYR A 370 17.09 3.80 -10.97
C TYR A 370 15.80 3.23 -11.58
N LYS A 371 15.83 1.99 -12.09
CA LYS A 371 14.65 1.36 -12.70
C LYS A 371 13.53 1.07 -11.69
N ILE A 372 13.83 0.99 -10.41
CA ILE A 372 12.84 0.82 -9.32
C ILE A 372 12.51 2.14 -8.60
N ASN A 373 12.77 3.30 -9.20
CA ASN A 373 12.54 4.63 -8.61
C ASN A 373 13.38 4.89 -7.33
N GLY A 374 14.61 4.39 -7.33
CA GLY A 374 15.66 4.77 -6.40
C GLY A 374 16.77 5.54 -7.09
N THR A 375 17.85 5.80 -6.37
CA THR A 375 19.09 6.40 -6.86
C THR A 375 20.29 5.58 -6.42
N GLY A 376 21.45 5.78 -7.05
CA GLY A 376 22.66 5.07 -6.66
C GLY A 376 23.94 5.68 -7.21
N THR A 377 25.02 5.55 -6.44
CA THR A 377 26.37 5.92 -6.84
C THR A 377 27.29 4.72 -6.72
N GLU A 378 28.25 4.59 -7.62
CA GLU A 378 29.30 3.58 -7.55
C GLU A 378 30.66 4.26 -7.69
N GLU A 379 31.57 3.99 -6.74
CA GLU A 379 32.94 4.50 -6.75
C GLU A 379 33.88 3.46 -6.15
N ASN A 380 34.99 3.15 -6.85
CA ASN A 380 36.02 2.20 -6.39
C ASN A 380 35.45 0.84 -5.92
N GLY A 381 34.49 0.29 -6.66
CA GLY A 381 33.86 -1.00 -6.33
C GLY A 381 32.90 -0.95 -5.14
N VAL A 382 32.50 0.25 -4.69
CA VAL A 382 31.51 0.44 -3.64
C VAL A 382 30.27 1.10 -4.22
N ALA A 383 29.13 0.42 -4.16
CA ALA A 383 27.84 1.01 -4.50
C ALA A 383 27.09 1.46 -3.24
N VAL A 384 26.49 2.64 -3.31
CA VAL A 384 25.53 3.16 -2.32
C VAL A 384 24.23 3.46 -3.06
N LEU A 385 23.19 2.71 -2.73
CA LEU A 385 21.87 2.77 -3.34
C LEU A 385 20.88 3.35 -2.34
N LYS A 386 19.92 4.14 -2.82
CA LYS A 386 18.90 4.78 -1.98
C LYS A 386 17.52 4.62 -2.62
N ARG A 387 16.51 4.34 -1.81
CA ARG A 387 15.10 4.39 -2.24
C ARG A 387 14.23 4.71 -1.02
N GLY A 388 13.61 5.89 -1.03
CA GLY A 388 12.92 6.41 0.15
C GLY A 388 13.85 6.47 1.37
N ILE A 389 13.48 5.78 2.46
CA ILE A 389 14.29 5.70 3.69
C ILE A 389 15.35 4.59 3.67
N ASN A 390 15.38 3.76 2.63
CA ASN A 390 16.27 2.61 2.57
C ASN A 390 17.58 2.99 1.88
N VAL A 391 18.69 2.75 2.57
CA VAL A 391 20.05 2.94 2.06
C VAL A 391 20.76 1.60 2.09
N VAL A 392 21.15 1.11 0.91
CA VAL A 392 21.85 -0.16 0.72
C VAL A 392 23.27 0.13 0.26
N ARG A 393 24.27 -0.38 0.96
CA ARG A 393 25.69 -0.29 0.60
C ARG A 393 26.26 -1.68 0.33
N LEU A 394 26.89 -1.85 -0.82
CA LEU A 394 27.63 -3.06 -1.18
C LEU A 394 29.04 -2.71 -1.66
N THR A 395 29.97 -3.62 -1.41
CA THR A 395 31.34 -3.54 -1.90
C THR A 395 31.63 -4.76 -2.76
N GLU A 396 32.55 -4.64 -3.71
CA GLU A 396 33.09 -5.75 -4.48
C GLU A 396 33.49 -6.94 -3.57
N ASN A 397 33.14 -8.15 -4.01
CA ASN A 397 33.38 -9.42 -3.33
C ASN A 397 32.69 -9.55 -1.95
N ALA A 398 31.83 -8.61 -1.57
CA ALA A 398 31.13 -8.68 -0.30
C ALA A 398 30.11 -9.83 -0.30
N THR A 399 30.14 -10.62 0.77
CA THR A 399 29.15 -11.66 1.10
C THR A 399 28.01 -11.13 1.97
N THR A 400 28.08 -9.83 2.31
CA THR A 400 27.06 -9.08 3.04
C THR A 400 26.82 -7.73 2.37
N MET A 401 25.64 -7.15 2.61
CA MET A 401 25.30 -5.76 2.30
C MET A 401 24.94 -5.02 3.59
N SER A 402 25.21 -3.72 3.65
CA SER A 402 24.77 -2.87 4.76
C SER A 402 23.47 -2.18 4.38
N VAL A 403 22.39 -2.44 5.11
CA VAL A 403 21.06 -1.83 4.92
C VAL A 403 20.76 -0.94 6.12
N ASN A 404 20.68 0.36 5.90
CA ASN A 404 20.50 1.37 6.97
C ASN A 404 21.47 1.16 8.15
N GLY A 405 22.71 0.78 7.85
CA GLY A 405 23.76 0.52 8.85
C GLY A 405 23.76 -0.89 9.46
N LYS A 406 22.86 -1.79 9.07
CA LYS A 406 22.82 -3.18 9.55
C LYS A 406 23.29 -4.15 8.47
N GLU A 407 24.16 -5.10 8.82
CA GLU A 407 24.61 -6.10 7.85
C GLU A 407 23.57 -7.19 7.60
N LYS A 408 23.44 -7.57 6.32
CA LYS A 408 22.60 -8.68 5.84
C LYS A 408 23.39 -9.52 4.85
N LYS A 409 23.27 -10.84 4.91
CA LYS A 409 23.92 -11.75 3.95
C LYS A 409 23.31 -11.59 2.55
N ILE A 410 24.12 -11.72 1.51
CA ILE A 410 23.67 -11.83 0.12
C ILE A 410 23.90 -13.26 -0.39
N SER A 411 23.03 -13.71 -1.29
CA SER A 411 22.98 -15.09 -1.80
C SER A 411 24.25 -15.50 -2.56
N VAL A 412 24.85 -14.55 -3.27
CA VAL A 412 26.11 -14.68 -4.01
C VAL A 412 26.94 -13.41 -3.83
N PRO A 413 28.28 -13.50 -3.75
CA PRO A 413 29.13 -12.32 -3.59
C PRO A 413 28.94 -11.31 -4.73
N ALA A 414 28.93 -10.01 -4.41
CA ALA A 414 28.90 -8.97 -5.43
C ALA A 414 30.19 -8.98 -6.27
N ARG A 415 30.12 -8.64 -7.56
CA ARG A 415 31.28 -8.70 -8.48
C ARG A 415 31.30 -7.50 -9.41
N ILE A 416 32.50 -7.04 -9.76
CA ILE A 416 32.65 -6.08 -10.85
C ILE A 416 32.66 -6.85 -12.17
N ILE A 417 31.72 -6.52 -13.06
CA ILE A 417 31.67 -7.07 -14.41
C ILE A 417 31.54 -5.91 -15.38
N ASN A 418 32.43 -5.84 -16.38
CA ASN A 418 32.48 -4.74 -17.35
C ASN A 418 32.47 -3.34 -16.69
N GLY A 419 33.14 -3.20 -15.55
CA GLY A 419 33.29 -1.94 -14.82
C GLY A 419 32.07 -1.47 -14.02
N LYS A 420 31.06 -2.33 -13.81
CA LYS A 420 29.90 -2.05 -12.94
C LYS A 420 29.80 -3.09 -11.85
N LEU A 421 29.27 -2.73 -10.69
CA LEU A 421 29.03 -3.66 -9.59
C LEU A 421 27.72 -4.42 -9.82
N TYR A 422 27.83 -5.73 -9.91
CA TYR A 422 26.72 -6.67 -10.05
C TYR A 422 26.43 -7.35 -8.72
N ALA A 423 25.16 -7.47 -8.38
CA ALA A 423 24.70 -8.22 -7.22
C ALA A 423 23.30 -8.83 -7.46
N ASP A 424 22.86 -9.66 -6.52
CA ASP A 424 21.57 -10.34 -6.52
C ASP A 424 20.42 -9.31 -6.64
N ALA A 425 19.74 -9.34 -7.78
CA ALA A 425 18.68 -8.39 -8.10
C ALA A 425 17.50 -8.47 -7.12
N VAL A 426 17.13 -9.67 -6.65
CA VAL A 426 16.02 -9.86 -5.72
C VAL A 426 16.41 -9.32 -4.35
N ALA A 427 17.57 -9.71 -3.84
CA ALA A 427 18.04 -9.26 -2.52
C ALA A 427 18.15 -7.74 -2.47
N VAL A 428 18.80 -7.12 -3.46
CA VAL A 428 18.97 -5.67 -3.50
C VAL A 428 17.63 -4.93 -3.65
N ALA A 429 16.74 -5.40 -4.53
CA ALA A 429 15.44 -4.74 -4.71
C ALA A 429 14.58 -4.80 -3.44
N MET A 430 14.53 -5.96 -2.77
CA MET A 430 13.80 -6.14 -1.51
C MET A 430 14.34 -5.22 -0.41
N GLU A 431 15.66 -5.07 -0.30
CA GLU A 431 16.28 -4.19 0.70
C GLU A 431 16.13 -2.70 0.37
N LEU A 432 15.92 -2.35 -0.90
CA LEU A 432 15.47 -1.02 -1.33
C LEU A 432 13.96 -0.83 -1.12
N GLY A 433 13.26 -1.80 -0.55
CA GLY A 433 11.87 -1.71 -0.10
C GLY A 433 10.83 -1.85 -1.20
N VAL A 434 11.13 -2.58 -2.28
CA VAL A 434 10.09 -2.90 -3.29
C VAL A 434 9.04 -3.84 -2.67
N LYS A 435 7.79 -3.81 -3.16
CA LYS A 435 6.69 -4.60 -2.60
C LYS A 435 6.95 -6.11 -2.70
N SER A 436 7.38 -6.56 -3.87
CA SER A 436 7.82 -7.93 -4.06
C SER A 436 8.86 -8.04 -5.17
N ALA A 437 9.78 -8.98 -5.01
CA ALA A 437 10.69 -9.41 -6.05
C ALA A 437 10.82 -10.94 -5.97
N ALA A 438 10.78 -11.61 -7.12
CA ALA A 438 10.93 -13.05 -7.22
C ALA A 438 11.77 -13.40 -8.45
N SER A 439 12.48 -14.52 -8.38
CA SER A 439 13.30 -15.03 -9.49
C SER A 439 12.95 -16.47 -9.78
N ASN A 440 12.91 -16.84 -11.06
CA ASN A 440 12.82 -18.23 -11.50
C ASN A 440 14.20 -18.81 -11.89
N GLY A 441 15.29 -18.09 -11.64
CA GLY A 441 16.65 -18.45 -12.03
C GLY A 441 17.12 -17.87 -13.37
N GLU A 442 16.21 -17.37 -14.21
CA GLU A 442 16.52 -16.76 -15.51
C GLU A 442 15.92 -15.36 -15.68
N MET A 443 14.82 -15.11 -14.98
CA MET A 443 14.04 -13.88 -14.98
C MET A 443 13.80 -13.43 -13.55
N VAL A 444 13.91 -12.12 -13.32
CA VAL A 444 13.50 -11.49 -12.06
C VAL A 444 12.26 -10.66 -12.31
N ILE A 445 11.20 -10.90 -11.54
CA ILE A 445 9.97 -10.12 -11.58
C ILE A 445 9.93 -9.27 -10.31
N ILE A 446 9.94 -7.95 -10.50
CA ILE A 446 9.84 -6.95 -9.45
C ILE A 446 8.48 -6.27 -9.58
N LYS A 447 7.74 -6.21 -8.48
CA LYS A 447 6.57 -5.36 -8.30
C LYS A 447 6.98 -4.22 -7.39
N ASN A 448 7.11 -3.03 -7.97
CA ASN A 448 7.77 -1.92 -7.34
C ASN A 448 6.90 -1.27 -6.25
N ASN A 449 5.56 -1.30 -6.37
CA ASN A 449 4.67 -0.50 -5.51
C ASN A 449 3.43 -1.22 -4.94
N GLU A 450 3.20 -1.02 -3.63
CA GLU A 450 1.87 -0.83 -3.03
C GLU A 450 1.08 0.13 -3.93
N GLY A 451 -0.18 -0.17 -4.27
CA GLY A 451 -0.93 0.44 -5.38
C GLY A 451 -0.50 1.88 -5.69
N GLY A 452 -0.03 2.12 -6.93
CA GLY A 452 0.73 3.32 -7.32
C GLY A 452 0.16 4.63 -6.78
N TYR A 453 1.02 5.65 -6.62
CA TYR A 453 0.64 6.96 -6.07
C TYR A 453 -0.76 7.38 -6.51
N LYS A 454 -1.65 7.70 -5.57
CA LYS A 454 -3.08 7.85 -5.84
C LYS A 454 -3.50 9.31 -5.89
N LEU A 455 -4.43 9.64 -6.79
CA LEU A 455 -5.14 10.91 -6.87
C LEU A 455 -6.58 10.73 -6.36
N ASN A 456 -6.71 10.28 -5.11
CA ASN A 456 -8.00 9.91 -4.50
C ASN A 456 -9.00 11.08 -4.50
N TYR A 457 -8.55 12.30 -4.19
CA TYR A 457 -9.45 13.45 -4.12
C TYR A 457 -9.90 13.88 -5.53
N THR A 458 -8.98 13.91 -6.49
CA THR A 458 -9.27 14.14 -7.91
C THR A 458 -10.29 13.11 -8.43
N ALA A 459 -10.07 11.83 -8.13
CA ALA A 459 -11.00 10.76 -8.52
C ALA A 459 -12.40 10.96 -7.90
N LYS A 460 -12.46 11.35 -6.62
CA LYS A 460 -13.71 11.68 -5.93
C LYS A 460 -14.42 12.88 -6.57
N LYS A 461 -13.71 13.97 -6.85
CA LYS A 461 -14.23 15.19 -7.49
C LYS A 461 -14.82 14.91 -8.88
N LEU A 462 -14.13 14.11 -9.69
CA LEU A 462 -14.59 13.70 -11.02
C LEU A 462 -15.82 12.77 -10.96
N ARG A 463 -15.92 11.92 -9.95
CA ARG A 463 -17.05 10.99 -9.82
C ARG A 463 -18.29 11.64 -9.20
N ASP A 464 -18.12 12.27 -8.04
CA ASP A 464 -19.22 12.69 -7.17
C ASP A 464 -19.67 14.12 -7.49
N ASP A 465 -18.72 15.04 -7.54
CA ASP A 465 -19.01 16.48 -7.70
C ASP A 465 -19.17 16.88 -9.17
N LYS A 466 -18.70 16.03 -10.10
CA LYS A 466 -18.66 16.32 -11.55
C LYS A 466 -17.99 17.66 -11.85
N SER A 467 -17.00 18.03 -11.06
CA SER A 467 -16.22 19.26 -11.25
C SER A 467 -14.82 19.08 -10.70
N LEU A 468 -13.83 19.58 -11.42
CA LEU A 468 -12.43 19.53 -11.03
C LEU A 468 -11.74 20.85 -11.40
N THR A 469 -11.11 21.49 -10.41
CA THR A 469 -10.21 22.63 -10.65
C THR A 469 -8.75 22.18 -10.53
N ILE A 470 -8.03 22.29 -11.63
CA ILE A 470 -6.60 21.96 -11.72
C ILE A 470 -5.82 23.27 -11.60
N GLY A 471 -5.00 23.39 -10.55
CA GLY A 471 -4.08 24.50 -10.36
C GLY A 471 -2.71 24.14 -10.90
N MET A 472 -2.09 25.03 -11.68
CA MET A 472 -0.71 24.90 -12.13
C MET A 472 0.14 26.02 -11.51
N LEU A 473 1.07 25.64 -10.64
CA LEU A 473 2.03 26.56 -10.05
C LEU A 473 3.37 26.37 -10.77
N THR A 474 3.77 27.37 -11.54
CA THR A 474 4.90 27.27 -12.47
C THR A 474 5.93 28.39 -12.27
N GLY A 475 7.16 28.12 -12.70
CA GLY A 475 8.27 29.08 -12.70
C GLY A 475 8.91 29.25 -14.07
N SER A 476 8.15 29.58 -15.11
CA SER A 476 8.64 29.63 -16.50
C SER A 476 9.83 30.59 -16.69
N ARG A 477 10.61 30.46 -17.77
CA ARG A 477 11.66 31.44 -18.08
C ARG A 477 10.93 32.62 -18.71
N ALA A 478 11.19 33.81 -18.19
CA ALA A 478 10.36 34.98 -18.41
C ALA A 478 9.91 35.20 -19.86
N GLN A 479 8.69 35.74 -19.94
CA GLN A 479 8.21 36.51 -21.07
C GLN A 479 9.29 37.51 -21.52
N ARG A 480 10.08 37.15 -22.52
CA ARG A 480 10.65 38.17 -23.40
C ARG A 480 9.48 38.95 -23.97
N ALA A 481 9.51 40.28 -23.86
CA ALA A 481 8.45 41.19 -24.26
C ALA A 481 7.69 40.73 -25.52
N GLY A 482 6.49 40.17 -25.33
CA GLY A 482 5.57 39.76 -26.40
C GLY A 482 5.75 38.34 -26.98
N THR A 483 6.69 37.52 -26.52
CA THR A 483 6.77 36.10 -26.92
C THR A 483 6.13 35.21 -25.87
N PHE A 484 4.98 34.64 -26.24
CA PHE A 484 4.24 33.63 -25.48
C PHE A 484 5.15 32.42 -25.18
N ASP A 485 5.25 31.98 -23.92
CA ASP A 485 5.78 30.65 -23.62
C ASP A 485 4.71 29.63 -24.03
N PRO A 486 4.89 28.90 -25.15
CA PRO A 486 3.88 27.95 -25.58
C PRO A 486 3.79 26.78 -24.60
N TYR A 487 4.73 26.58 -23.68
CA TYR A 487 4.76 25.42 -22.81
C TYR A 487 3.60 25.39 -21.80
N SER A 488 3.40 26.44 -21.00
CA SER A 488 2.33 26.46 -20.00
C SER A 488 0.97 26.34 -20.67
N THR A 489 0.72 27.15 -21.70
CA THR A 489 -0.55 27.12 -22.42
C THR A 489 -0.76 25.82 -23.19
N ALA A 490 0.23 25.28 -23.90
CA ALA A 490 0.05 24.01 -24.62
C ALA A 490 -0.14 22.85 -23.64
N SER A 491 0.58 22.82 -22.52
CA SER A 491 0.40 21.79 -21.49
C SER A 491 -0.98 21.90 -20.85
N ARG A 492 -1.41 23.11 -20.48
CA ARG A 492 -2.75 23.40 -19.97
C ARG A 492 -3.82 22.95 -20.94
N ASP A 493 -3.70 23.33 -22.21
CA ASP A 493 -4.70 23.03 -23.23
C ASP A 493 -4.78 21.52 -23.51
N VAL A 494 -3.64 20.82 -23.52
CA VAL A 494 -3.60 19.35 -23.67
C VAL A 494 -4.18 18.64 -22.45
N ILE A 495 -3.81 19.05 -21.23
CA ILE A 495 -4.34 18.49 -19.98
C ILE A 495 -5.86 18.71 -19.92
N LYS A 496 -6.31 19.94 -20.16
CA LYS A 496 -7.74 20.29 -20.17
C LYS A 496 -8.50 19.53 -21.24
N ALA A 497 -7.96 19.44 -22.46
CA ALA A 497 -8.57 18.67 -23.54
C ALA A 497 -8.66 17.17 -23.21
N TRP A 498 -7.64 16.62 -22.54
CA TRP A 498 -7.66 15.24 -22.09
C TRP A 498 -8.76 15.00 -21.05
N PHE A 499 -8.84 15.82 -20.00
CA PHE A 499 -9.90 15.69 -18.99
C PHE A 499 -11.29 15.87 -19.60
N ASN A 500 -11.53 16.91 -20.40
CA ASN A 500 -12.81 17.13 -21.09
C ASN A 500 -13.23 15.94 -21.98
N ARG A 501 -12.27 15.27 -22.62
CA ARG A 501 -12.55 14.09 -23.46
C ARG A 501 -12.93 12.86 -22.64
N ASN A 502 -12.29 12.64 -21.49
CA ASN A 502 -12.46 11.41 -20.71
C ASN A 502 -13.51 11.54 -19.61
N TYR A 503 -13.87 12.77 -19.23
CA TYR A 503 -14.85 13.12 -18.21
C TYR A 503 -15.80 14.19 -18.77
N ALA A 504 -16.47 13.86 -19.88
CA ALA A 504 -17.29 14.79 -20.66
C ALA A 504 -18.52 15.32 -19.91
N ASP A 505 -18.91 14.67 -18.82
CA ASP A 505 -19.98 15.08 -17.91
C ASP A 505 -19.48 15.99 -16.76
N CYS A 506 -18.18 16.26 -16.68
CA CYS A 506 -17.57 17.07 -15.63
C CYS A 506 -17.22 18.49 -16.09
N THR A 507 -17.33 19.46 -15.18
CA THR A 507 -16.83 20.82 -15.38
C THR A 507 -15.34 20.90 -15.02
N ILE A 508 -14.48 21.04 -16.03
CA ILE A 508 -13.03 21.07 -15.86
C ILE A 508 -12.49 22.51 -15.96
N ASN A 509 -11.95 23.02 -14.87
CA ASN A 509 -11.28 24.31 -14.80
C ASN A 509 -9.77 24.11 -14.67
N VAL A 510 -9.00 24.93 -15.37
CA VAL A 510 -7.55 24.97 -15.19
C VAL A 510 -7.15 26.41 -14.95
N VAL A 511 -6.45 26.65 -13.85
CA VAL A 511 -6.00 27.96 -13.37
C VAL A 511 -4.48 27.91 -13.22
N GLU A 512 -3.81 28.99 -13.58
CA GLU A 512 -2.35 29.04 -13.63
C GLU A 512 -1.85 30.21 -12.78
N SER A 513 -0.75 30.00 -12.06
CA SER A 513 0.00 31.06 -11.39
C SER A 513 1.47 30.91 -11.72
N ASP A 514 1.86 31.55 -12.83
CA ASP A 514 3.23 31.57 -13.31
C ASP A 514 3.96 32.81 -12.77
N VAL A 515 5.06 32.58 -12.06
CA VAL A 515 6.00 33.67 -11.71
C VAL A 515 7.36 33.28 -12.23
N SER A 516 7.78 33.97 -13.28
CA SER A 516 8.93 33.56 -14.04
C SER A 516 10.23 33.56 -13.23
N ALA A 517 11.10 32.59 -13.52
CA ALA A 517 12.42 32.41 -12.90
C ALA A 517 12.37 32.17 -11.38
N THR A 518 11.33 31.51 -10.86
CA THR A 518 11.19 31.23 -9.43
C THR A 518 11.05 29.74 -9.10
N GLY A 519 11.71 29.33 -8.03
CA GLY A 519 11.81 27.95 -7.56
C GLY A 519 10.84 27.59 -6.43
N ILE A 520 11.06 26.43 -5.80
CA ILE A 520 10.20 25.87 -4.75
C ILE A 520 10.06 26.78 -3.53
N MET A 521 11.09 27.57 -3.23
CA MET A 521 11.09 28.50 -2.10
C MET A 521 9.95 29.50 -2.22
N LEU A 522 9.85 30.24 -3.34
CA LEU A 522 8.76 31.19 -3.53
C LEU A 522 7.41 30.50 -3.72
N ALA A 523 7.39 29.34 -4.39
CA ALA A 523 6.17 28.55 -4.56
C ALA A 523 5.53 28.22 -3.20
N ALA A 524 6.34 27.93 -2.18
CA ALA A 524 5.87 27.64 -0.83
C ALA A 524 5.13 28.82 -0.18
N PHE A 525 5.60 30.06 -0.37
CA PHE A 525 4.92 31.29 0.12
C PHE A 525 3.64 31.63 -0.64
N ARG A 526 3.47 31.13 -1.86
CA ARG A 526 2.31 31.43 -2.73
C ARG A 526 1.23 30.36 -2.70
N ALA A 527 1.58 29.12 -2.35
CA ALA A 527 0.74 27.95 -2.51
C ALA A 527 -0.61 28.08 -1.79
N LYS A 528 -0.61 28.55 -0.54
CA LYS A 528 -1.84 28.69 0.26
C LYS A 528 -2.84 29.63 -0.43
N LYS A 529 -2.45 30.88 -0.66
CA LYS A 529 -3.29 31.90 -1.33
C LYS A 529 -3.78 31.41 -2.69
N PHE A 530 -2.90 30.81 -3.50
CA PHE A 530 -3.27 30.31 -4.82
C PHE A 530 -4.33 29.19 -4.76
N VAL A 531 -4.18 28.22 -3.85
CA VAL A 531 -5.13 27.12 -3.67
C VAL A 531 -6.46 27.64 -3.11
N GLU A 532 -6.43 28.54 -2.13
CA GLU A 532 -7.61 29.16 -1.50
C GLU A 532 -8.44 29.97 -2.50
N GLU A 533 -7.83 30.94 -3.19
CA GLU A 533 -8.55 31.88 -4.06
C GLU A 533 -9.17 31.19 -5.28
N ASN A 534 -8.56 30.08 -5.73
CA ASN A 534 -9.00 29.37 -6.93
C ASN A 534 -9.74 28.06 -6.64
N ASN A 535 -9.88 27.63 -5.38
CA ASN A 535 -10.48 26.36 -5.00
C ASN A 535 -9.84 25.16 -5.74
N VAL A 536 -8.51 25.04 -5.67
CA VAL A 536 -7.77 24.00 -6.39
C VAL A 536 -8.01 22.62 -5.78
N ASP A 537 -8.34 21.64 -6.63
CA ASP A 537 -8.52 20.23 -6.25
C ASP A 537 -7.30 19.36 -6.57
N LEU A 538 -6.64 19.65 -7.70
CA LEU A 538 -5.40 19.02 -8.16
C LEU A 538 -4.36 20.10 -8.44
N LEU A 539 -3.30 20.15 -7.65
CA LEU A 539 -2.18 21.08 -7.79
C LEU A 539 -1.01 20.40 -8.52
N LEU A 540 -0.69 20.91 -9.70
CA LEU A 540 0.51 20.56 -10.46
C LEU A 540 1.59 21.60 -10.16
N VAL A 541 2.76 21.15 -9.70
CA VAL A 541 3.85 22.02 -9.29
C VAL A 541 5.06 21.80 -10.21
N ASP A 542 5.38 22.80 -11.02
CA ASP A 542 6.47 22.78 -12.03
C ASP A 542 7.41 23.97 -11.85
N VAL A 543 8.23 23.89 -10.79
CA VAL A 543 9.21 24.92 -10.42
C VAL A 543 10.65 24.38 -10.31
N TYR A 544 10.80 23.06 -10.41
CA TYR A 544 12.08 22.33 -10.32
C TYR A 544 13.20 22.90 -11.20
N ARG A 545 12.84 23.39 -12.39
CA ARG A 545 13.78 23.96 -13.35
C ARG A 545 14.62 25.14 -12.84
N ASN A 546 14.18 25.78 -11.75
CA ASN A 546 14.86 26.91 -11.12
C ASN A 546 15.57 26.51 -9.80
N ASP A 547 15.49 25.24 -9.40
CA ASP A 547 16.00 24.75 -8.10
C ASP A 547 17.35 24.02 -8.25
N MET A 548 18.05 24.16 -9.38
CA MET A 548 19.28 23.42 -9.66
C MET A 548 20.39 23.67 -8.62
N GLU A 549 20.42 24.86 -8.02
CA GLU A 549 21.42 25.26 -7.01
C GLU A 549 20.99 24.94 -5.57
N LEU A 550 19.75 24.48 -5.34
CA LEU A 550 19.29 24.14 -4.00
C LEU A 550 19.89 22.81 -3.54
N SER A 551 20.32 22.77 -2.28
CA SER A 551 20.66 21.52 -1.63
C SER A 551 19.43 20.64 -1.44
N ALA A 552 19.66 19.33 -1.24
CA ALA A 552 18.57 18.42 -0.89
C ALA A 552 17.81 18.87 0.38
N ALA A 553 18.54 19.39 1.38
CA ALA A 553 17.96 19.80 2.66
C ALA A 553 17.06 21.05 2.54
N GLU A 554 17.46 22.03 1.73
CA GLU A 554 16.63 23.21 1.44
C GLU A 554 15.38 22.82 0.64
N THR A 555 15.57 21.97 -0.36
CA THR A 555 14.46 21.46 -1.17
C THR A 555 13.46 20.70 -0.31
N GLU A 556 13.93 19.88 0.62
CA GLU A 556 13.08 19.18 1.60
C GLU A 556 12.24 20.16 2.44
N GLU A 557 12.86 21.21 2.99
CA GLU A 557 12.20 22.22 3.84
C GLU A 557 11.13 22.99 3.05
N TYR A 558 11.47 23.47 1.85
CA TYR A 558 10.56 24.27 1.03
C TYR A 558 9.43 23.43 0.41
N ALA A 559 9.72 22.21 -0.10
CA ALA A 559 8.69 21.33 -0.63
C ALA A 559 7.71 20.89 0.47
N THR A 560 8.22 20.57 1.67
CA THR A 560 7.36 20.27 2.84
C THR A 560 6.48 21.46 3.20
N THR A 561 7.04 22.67 3.19
CA THR A 561 6.30 23.92 3.46
C THR A 561 5.21 24.17 2.41
N LEU A 562 5.50 23.99 1.12
CA LEU A 562 4.51 24.09 0.05
C LEU A 562 3.35 23.11 0.25
N ILE A 563 3.66 21.85 0.53
CA ILE A 563 2.65 20.80 0.71
C ILE A 563 1.73 21.15 1.88
N ARG A 564 2.30 21.63 3.00
CA ARG A 564 1.53 22.05 4.17
C ARG A 564 0.67 23.27 3.88
N ALA A 565 1.23 24.30 3.25
CA ALA A 565 0.51 25.51 2.85
C ALA A 565 -0.68 25.20 1.92
N ALA A 566 -0.46 24.36 0.90
CA ALA A 566 -1.53 23.92 0.00
C ALA A 566 -2.63 23.11 0.74
N ARG A 567 -2.24 22.28 1.71
CA ARG A 567 -3.19 21.47 2.49
C ARG A 567 -3.87 22.22 3.62
N GLU A 568 -3.29 23.33 4.07
CA GLU A 568 -3.98 24.26 4.97
C GLU A 568 -5.15 24.92 4.24
N ALA A 569 -4.91 25.37 3.00
CA ALA A 569 -5.93 25.92 2.11
C ALA A 569 -7.02 24.90 1.73
N ASN A 570 -6.61 23.68 1.36
CA ASN A 570 -7.51 22.57 1.07
C ASN A 570 -6.92 21.25 1.57
N SER A 571 -7.44 20.74 2.69
CA SER A 571 -6.94 19.52 3.35
C SER A 571 -6.93 18.27 2.49
N SER A 572 -7.70 18.25 1.40
CA SER A 572 -7.81 17.10 0.51
C SER A 572 -7.07 17.27 -0.83
N VAL A 573 -6.50 18.46 -1.12
CA VAL A 573 -5.86 18.74 -2.40
C VAL A 573 -4.87 17.65 -2.80
N ASP A 574 -5.01 17.18 -4.03
CA ASP A 574 -4.02 16.32 -4.67
C ASP A 574 -2.86 17.17 -5.17
N ILE A 575 -1.62 16.68 -5.03
CA ILE A 575 -0.42 17.39 -5.47
C ILE A 575 0.39 16.45 -6.38
N VAL A 576 0.97 16.98 -7.45
CA VAL A 576 1.92 16.27 -8.32
C VAL A 576 3.14 17.16 -8.58
N PHE A 577 4.34 16.64 -8.35
CA PHE A 577 5.58 17.33 -8.72
C PHE A 577 5.98 17.01 -10.15
N LEU A 578 6.34 18.05 -10.91
CA LEU A 578 6.73 17.98 -12.30
C LEU A 578 8.16 18.47 -12.47
N TYR A 579 8.98 17.72 -13.21
CA TYR A 579 10.40 18.04 -13.40
C TYR A 579 10.67 18.39 -14.88
N THR A 580 10.35 19.62 -15.26
CA THR A 580 10.65 20.15 -16.60
C THR A 580 12.14 20.33 -16.81
N LEU A 581 12.63 19.88 -17.97
CA LEU A 581 14.04 19.95 -18.32
C LEU A 581 14.40 21.27 -19.01
N THR A 582 15.48 21.90 -18.55
CA THR A 582 16.14 23.03 -19.22
C THR A 582 17.40 22.55 -19.93
N GLU A 583 17.94 23.36 -20.84
CA GLU A 583 19.21 23.04 -21.50
C GLU A 583 20.37 22.93 -20.49
N GLU A 584 20.34 23.75 -19.44
CA GLU A 584 21.34 23.74 -18.36
C GLU A 584 21.26 22.44 -17.56
N LEU A 585 20.06 22.07 -17.11
CA LEU A 585 19.83 20.76 -16.47
C LEU A 585 20.19 19.59 -17.38
N TYR A 586 19.93 19.71 -18.69
CA TYR A 586 20.30 18.70 -19.65
C TYR A 586 21.83 18.55 -19.77
N ASN A 587 22.55 19.65 -19.99
CA ASN A 587 23.99 19.62 -20.19
C ASN A 587 24.73 19.19 -18.92
N ASP A 588 24.34 19.72 -17.76
CA ASP A 588 25.10 19.54 -16.52
C ASP A 588 24.76 18.23 -15.80
N TYR A 589 23.55 17.70 -15.99
CA TYR A 589 23.07 16.53 -15.25
C TYR A 589 22.56 15.41 -16.16
N TYR A 590 21.48 15.64 -16.92
CA TYR A 590 20.77 14.54 -17.56
C TYR A 590 21.58 13.89 -18.69
N SER A 591 22.37 14.65 -19.45
CA SER A 591 23.18 14.14 -20.57
C SER A 591 24.27 13.15 -20.15
N ILE A 592 24.65 13.18 -18.87
CA ILE A 592 25.62 12.28 -18.24
C ILE A 592 24.97 11.29 -17.27
N GLY A 593 23.64 11.14 -17.31
CA GLY A 593 22.88 10.20 -16.49
C GLY A 593 22.82 10.57 -15.00
N LYS A 594 22.95 11.86 -14.65
CA LYS A 594 22.88 12.38 -13.27
C LYS A 594 21.63 13.25 -13.06
N LYS A 595 21.37 13.58 -11.78
CA LYS A 595 20.36 14.55 -11.32
C LYS A 595 20.99 15.52 -10.30
N PRO A 596 20.50 16.77 -10.18
CA PRO A 596 20.93 17.71 -9.15
C PRO A 596 20.46 17.28 -7.76
N GLU A 597 21.09 17.80 -6.69
CA GLU A 597 20.71 17.50 -5.30
C GLU A 597 19.25 17.86 -4.98
N SER A 598 18.70 18.90 -5.63
CA SER A 598 17.30 19.25 -5.47
C SER A 598 16.36 18.13 -5.92
N TYR A 599 16.70 17.36 -6.95
CA TYR A 599 15.93 16.18 -7.37
C TYR A 599 15.78 15.17 -6.23
N ASP A 600 16.88 14.86 -5.52
CA ASP A 600 16.88 13.95 -4.37
C ASP A 600 15.98 14.48 -3.25
N GLY A 601 16.00 15.80 -3.00
CA GLY A 601 15.14 16.46 -2.02
C GLY A 601 13.65 16.33 -2.37
N TYR A 602 13.28 16.59 -3.63
CA TYR A 602 11.92 16.43 -4.12
C TYR A 602 11.43 14.98 -3.99
N GLU A 603 12.19 14.01 -4.51
CA GLU A 603 11.79 12.59 -4.49
C GLU A 603 11.66 12.05 -3.06
N LYS A 604 12.53 12.50 -2.14
CA LYS A 604 12.43 12.12 -0.74
C LYS A 604 11.12 12.61 -0.13
N ILE A 605 10.78 13.90 -0.30
CA ILE A 605 9.53 14.46 0.23
C ILE A 605 8.31 13.84 -0.47
N ALA A 606 8.40 13.59 -1.78
CA ALA A 606 7.36 12.91 -2.52
C ALA A 606 7.06 11.52 -1.95
N GLY A 607 8.09 10.73 -1.65
CA GLY A 607 7.96 9.44 -0.97
C GLY A 607 7.35 9.55 0.43
N VAL A 608 7.78 10.55 1.22
CA VAL A 608 7.23 10.80 2.57
C VAL A 608 5.74 11.12 2.50
N TYR A 609 5.31 12.00 1.60
CA TYR A 609 3.92 12.45 1.50
C TYR A 609 3.05 11.63 0.55
N SER A 610 3.60 10.59 -0.07
CA SER A 610 2.97 9.79 -1.12
C SER A 610 2.44 10.66 -2.28
N ILE A 611 3.24 11.64 -2.69
CA ILE A 611 2.96 12.54 -3.81
C ILE A 611 3.52 11.93 -5.10
N PRO A 612 2.71 11.77 -6.15
CA PRO A 612 3.22 11.39 -7.47
C PRO A 612 4.19 12.42 -8.02
N THR A 613 5.20 11.94 -8.74
CA THR A 613 6.18 12.77 -9.46
C THR A 613 6.24 12.36 -10.92
N ALA A 614 6.48 13.31 -11.82
CA ALA A 614 6.67 13.07 -13.24
C ALA A 614 7.97 13.73 -13.72
N ASP A 615 8.96 12.90 -14.06
CA ASP A 615 10.19 13.38 -14.70
C ASP A 615 9.96 13.63 -16.19
N LEU A 616 9.60 14.87 -16.50
CA LEU A 616 9.30 15.30 -17.87
C LEU A 616 10.59 15.34 -18.72
N GLY A 617 11.74 15.58 -18.08
CA GLY A 617 13.05 15.51 -18.72
C GLY A 617 13.42 14.13 -19.23
N GLU A 618 13.19 13.09 -18.42
CA GLU A 618 13.39 11.70 -18.86
C GLU A 618 12.47 11.33 -20.03
N ALA A 619 11.21 11.77 -19.99
CA ALA A 619 10.28 11.56 -21.09
C ALA A 619 10.79 12.21 -22.39
N LEU A 620 11.35 13.42 -22.30
CA LEU A 620 11.95 14.11 -23.43
C LEU A 620 13.21 13.40 -23.96
N ILE A 621 14.11 12.97 -23.09
CA ILE A 621 15.34 12.27 -23.50
C ILE A 621 15.02 10.95 -24.18
N LYS A 622 14.05 10.20 -23.65
CA LYS A 622 13.55 8.98 -24.29
C LYS A 622 12.99 9.27 -25.69
N ARG A 623 12.26 10.37 -25.85
CA ARG A 623 11.73 10.81 -27.15
C ARG A 623 12.85 11.22 -28.11
N MET A 624 13.83 11.99 -27.64
CA MET A 624 15.03 12.39 -28.39
C MET A 624 15.78 11.17 -28.93
N GLY A 625 16.05 10.19 -28.08
CA GLY A 625 16.71 8.94 -28.46
C GLY A 625 15.90 8.13 -29.47
N ALA A 626 14.59 8.00 -29.27
CA ALA A 626 13.71 7.24 -30.18
C ALA A 626 13.60 7.87 -31.58
N GLU A 627 13.68 9.20 -31.69
CA GLU A 627 13.61 9.92 -32.97
C GLU A 627 14.97 10.27 -33.57
N GLY A 628 16.08 10.01 -32.85
CA GLY A 628 17.41 10.45 -33.26
C GLY A 628 17.55 11.98 -33.35
N LYS A 629 16.80 12.72 -32.53
CA LYS A 629 16.79 14.20 -32.51
C LYS A 629 17.50 14.75 -31.27
N GLY A 630 18.17 15.89 -31.44
CA GLY A 630 18.81 16.60 -30.34
C GLY A 630 17.85 17.48 -29.53
N PHE A 631 18.31 17.97 -28.38
CA PHE A 631 17.54 18.80 -27.45
C PHE A 631 16.90 20.03 -28.14
N LEU A 632 17.64 20.69 -29.02
CA LEU A 632 17.18 21.88 -29.75
C LEU A 632 16.03 21.60 -30.74
N SER A 633 15.77 20.35 -31.12
CA SER A 633 14.61 20.01 -31.95
C SER A 633 13.27 20.15 -31.21
N TYR A 634 13.30 20.15 -29.87
CA TYR A 634 12.13 20.26 -29.00
C TYR A 634 12.01 21.62 -28.30
N HIS A 635 12.92 22.54 -28.63
CA HIS A 635 12.98 23.87 -28.05
C HIS A 635 12.99 24.94 -29.14
N ASN A 636 12.56 26.14 -28.78
CA ASN A 636 12.62 27.31 -29.65
C ASN A 636 13.99 28.01 -29.55
N ALA A 637 14.19 29.08 -30.31
CA ALA A 637 15.45 29.83 -30.32
C ALA A 637 15.82 30.44 -28.94
N THR A 638 14.84 30.65 -28.07
CA THR A 638 15.04 31.11 -26.68
C THR A 638 15.21 29.95 -25.68
N LYS A 639 15.33 28.71 -26.18
CA LYS A 639 15.55 27.49 -25.39
C LYS A 639 14.41 27.15 -24.42
N ASN A 640 13.20 27.64 -24.72
CA ASN A 640 11.95 27.17 -24.11
C ASN A 640 11.33 26.07 -24.98
N PRO A 641 10.51 25.16 -24.44
CA PRO A 641 9.91 24.08 -25.22
C PRO A 641 9.14 24.64 -26.42
N ASN A 642 9.30 24.04 -27.59
CA ASN A 642 8.45 24.33 -28.74
C ASN A 642 7.18 23.46 -28.69
N THR A 643 6.32 23.52 -29.71
CA THR A 643 5.08 22.73 -29.75
C THR A 643 5.32 21.22 -29.57
N ASP A 644 6.38 20.67 -30.17
CA ASP A 644 6.71 19.25 -30.06
C ASP A 644 7.21 18.92 -28.65
N GLY A 645 8.09 19.75 -28.08
CA GLY A 645 8.58 19.57 -26.71
C GLY A 645 7.47 19.68 -25.66
N ALA A 646 6.61 20.69 -25.79
CA ALA A 646 5.46 20.89 -24.92
C ALA A 646 4.49 19.70 -24.99
N LYS A 647 4.30 19.12 -26.19
CA LYS A 647 3.50 17.91 -26.35
C LYS A 647 4.09 16.73 -25.60
N VAL A 648 5.41 16.52 -25.64
CA VAL A 648 6.07 15.42 -24.92
C VAL A 648 5.86 15.55 -23.42
N TYR A 649 6.04 16.76 -22.89
CA TYR A 649 5.81 17.03 -21.48
C TYR A 649 4.35 16.85 -21.08
N ALA A 650 3.40 17.39 -21.86
CA ALA A 650 1.98 17.23 -21.58
C ALA A 650 1.53 15.76 -21.64
N ASP A 651 2.01 14.98 -22.61
CA ASP A 651 1.72 13.54 -22.73
C ASP A 651 2.27 12.77 -21.51
N ALA A 652 3.45 13.16 -20.98
CA ALA A 652 4.02 12.58 -19.77
C ALA A 652 3.23 12.94 -18.49
N ILE A 653 2.77 14.19 -18.36
CA ILE A 653 1.89 14.62 -17.26
C ILE A 653 0.59 13.81 -17.28
N VAL A 654 -0.07 13.72 -18.44
CA VAL A 654 -1.31 12.96 -18.61
C VAL A 654 -1.09 11.47 -18.34
N ALA A 655 0.05 10.89 -18.76
CA ALA A 655 0.38 9.51 -18.46
C ALA A 655 0.49 9.26 -16.96
N LYS A 656 1.15 10.16 -16.22
CA LYS A 656 1.25 10.06 -14.76
C LYS A 656 -0.11 10.20 -14.09
N ILE A 657 -0.92 11.18 -14.49
CA ILE A 657 -2.28 11.36 -13.96
C ILE A 657 -3.14 10.11 -14.18
N LYS A 658 -3.09 9.51 -15.38
CA LYS A 658 -3.82 8.26 -15.69
C LYS A 658 -3.38 7.11 -14.80
N GLU A 659 -2.08 6.91 -14.66
CA GLU A 659 -1.50 5.88 -13.80
C GLU A 659 -2.05 6.02 -12.38
N CYS A 660 -2.02 7.24 -11.83
CA CYS A 660 -2.46 7.51 -10.48
C CYS A 660 -3.98 7.42 -10.27
N LEU A 661 -4.78 7.82 -11.26
CA LEU A 661 -6.24 7.67 -11.21
C LEU A 661 -6.65 6.20 -11.27
N ALA A 662 -5.95 5.38 -12.05
CA ALA A 662 -6.24 3.95 -12.18
C ALA A 662 -5.98 3.16 -10.88
N SER A 663 -5.06 3.63 -10.03
CA SER A 663 -4.74 3.04 -8.73
C SER A 663 -5.50 3.65 -7.55
N SER A 664 -6.33 4.67 -7.79
CA SER A 664 -7.03 5.41 -6.72
C SER A 664 -8.21 4.61 -6.15
N ASP A 665 -8.31 4.53 -4.82
CA ASP A 665 -9.39 3.81 -4.12
C ASP A 665 -10.39 4.80 -3.51
N GLU A 666 -11.64 4.65 -3.94
CA GLU A 666 -12.74 5.60 -3.73
C GLU A 666 -13.14 5.85 -2.27
N LYS A 667 -12.63 5.05 -1.33
CA LYS A 667 -13.07 4.99 0.08
C LYS A 667 -12.00 5.35 1.11
N THR A 668 -10.79 5.71 0.66
CA THR A 668 -9.66 5.91 1.57
C THR A 668 -9.38 7.38 1.82
N ASP A 669 -9.63 7.81 3.05
CA ASP A 669 -9.13 9.08 3.57
C ASP A 669 -7.60 9.04 3.63
N ARG A 670 -6.96 10.16 3.25
CA ARG A 670 -5.50 10.27 3.29
C ARG A 670 -5.01 10.38 4.73
N VAL A 671 -4.00 9.58 5.06
CA VAL A 671 -3.26 9.70 6.31
C VAL A 671 -2.41 10.97 6.26
N THR A 672 -2.67 11.92 7.15
CA THR A 672 -1.78 13.07 7.38
C THR A 672 -0.45 12.55 7.92
N ARG A 673 0.61 12.71 7.12
CA ARG A 673 1.98 12.43 7.54
C ARG A 673 2.64 13.75 7.91
N ASN A 674 3.14 13.87 9.13
CA ASN A 674 3.90 15.04 9.55
C ASN A 674 5.39 14.78 9.32
N HIS A 675 6.01 15.56 8.45
CA HIS A 675 7.47 15.64 8.36
C HIS A 675 7.96 16.92 9.07
N ALA A 676 9.04 16.80 9.83
CA ALA A 676 9.39 17.75 10.90
C ALA A 676 10.08 19.06 10.45
N LYS A 677 10.34 19.26 9.15
CA LYS A 677 11.05 20.46 8.64
C LYS A 677 10.17 21.26 7.69
N SER A 678 9.44 22.24 8.23
CA SER A 678 8.61 23.18 7.48
C SER A 678 8.39 24.45 8.31
N PHE A 679 7.84 25.48 7.69
CA PHE A 679 7.38 26.69 8.37
C PHE A 679 6.04 27.14 7.79
N ASP A 680 5.30 27.97 8.51
CA ASP A 680 4.17 28.71 7.96
C ASP A 680 4.73 29.82 7.06
N ALA A 681 4.22 29.95 5.83
CA ALA A 681 4.80 30.83 4.81
C ALA A 681 3.74 31.79 4.25
N VAL A 682 3.98 33.10 4.36
CA VAL A 682 3.06 34.14 3.87
C VAL A 682 3.83 35.24 3.13
N ILE A 683 3.25 35.74 2.03
CA ILE A 683 3.65 37.02 1.44
C ILE A 683 2.81 38.11 2.10
N ASP A 684 3.39 38.84 3.05
CA ASP A 684 2.73 39.94 3.72
C ASP A 684 2.77 41.21 2.86
N GLY A 685 1.71 42.01 2.97
CA GLY A 685 1.50 43.24 2.24
C GLY A 685 2.20 44.43 2.91
N PHE A 686 1.56 45.61 2.84
CA PHE A 686 2.17 46.87 3.25
C PHE A 686 1.52 47.50 4.49
N ASP A 687 0.61 46.79 5.15
CA ASP A 687 -0.17 47.32 6.29
C ASP A 687 0.72 47.68 7.49
N ASN A 688 1.79 46.90 7.71
CA ASN A 688 2.77 47.14 8.78
C ASN A 688 4.02 47.90 8.31
N VAL A 689 3.95 48.59 7.16
CA VAL A 689 5.07 49.36 6.59
C VAL A 689 4.92 50.84 6.87
N LYS A 690 5.93 51.42 7.50
CA LYS A 690 6.10 52.86 7.61
C LYS A 690 6.91 53.38 6.42
N LEU A 691 6.22 54.00 5.47
CA LEU A 691 6.86 54.65 4.32
C LEU A 691 7.56 55.94 4.75
N GLY A 692 8.87 56.03 4.52
CA GLY A 692 9.63 57.27 4.69
C GLY A 692 9.52 58.19 3.48
N ALA A 693 10.04 59.41 3.62
CA ALA A 693 10.11 60.36 2.52
C ALA A 693 10.89 59.77 1.33
N GLY A 694 10.32 59.86 0.12
CA GLY A 694 10.89 59.31 -1.11
C GLY A 694 10.35 57.93 -1.52
N TRP A 695 9.54 57.29 -0.68
CA TRP A 695 8.80 56.08 -1.00
C TRP A 695 7.33 56.36 -1.29
N SER A 696 6.76 55.62 -2.25
CA SER A 696 5.34 55.66 -2.60
C SER A 696 4.77 54.25 -2.68
N LYS A 697 3.52 54.07 -2.25
CA LYS A 697 2.71 52.88 -2.56
C LYS A 697 1.93 53.13 -3.85
N ILE A 698 1.91 52.14 -4.73
CA ILE A 698 1.14 52.11 -5.96
C ILE A 698 0.15 50.95 -5.86
N ASP A 699 -1.15 51.25 -5.94
CA ASP A 699 -2.23 50.25 -5.89
C ASP A 699 -2.51 49.69 -7.30
N GLU A 700 -1.46 49.16 -7.93
CA GLU A 700 -1.50 48.50 -9.23
C GLU A 700 -0.63 47.24 -9.18
N SER A 701 -0.97 46.27 -10.03
CA SER A 701 -0.18 45.05 -10.17
C SER A 701 1.14 45.33 -10.89
N LEU A 702 2.23 44.70 -10.45
CA LEU A 702 3.42 44.58 -11.30
C LEU A 702 3.08 43.54 -12.37
N SER A 703 3.27 43.88 -13.65
CA SER A 703 2.70 43.15 -14.80
C SER A 703 3.03 41.65 -14.88
N THR A 704 3.99 41.16 -14.08
CA THR A 704 4.49 39.79 -14.03
C THR A 704 4.42 39.15 -12.63
N SER A 705 3.74 39.75 -11.65
CA SER A 705 3.86 39.40 -10.23
C SER A 705 2.66 38.73 -9.57
N GLY A 706 1.44 38.93 -10.09
CA GLY A 706 0.24 38.57 -9.34
C GLY A 706 0.11 39.31 -7.99
N THR A 707 0.75 40.48 -7.86
CA THR A 707 0.55 41.40 -6.73
C THR A 707 -0.59 42.37 -7.02
N ASP A 708 -1.26 42.86 -5.97
CA ASP A 708 -2.32 43.87 -6.11
C ASP A 708 -1.80 45.30 -5.92
N SER A 709 -0.61 45.44 -5.33
CA SER A 709 0.08 46.70 -5.12
C SER A 709 1.60 46.48 -5.02
N TYR A 710 2.36 47.57 -5.05
CA TYR A 710 3.79 47.55 -4.74
C TYR A 710 4.23 48.88 -4.11
N ILE A 711 5.37 48.87 -3.42
CA ILE A 711 6.03 50.09 -2.94
C ILE A 711 7.28 50.37 -3.77
N THR A 712 7.58 51.64 -4.00
CA THR A 712 8.69 52.05 -4.86
C THR A 712 9.41 53.29 -4.39
N ALA A 713 10.72 53.35 -4.63
CA ALA A 713 11.56 54.52 -4.42
C ALA A 713 12.70 54.58 -5.44
N ARG A 714 13.20 55.79 -5.69
CA ARG A 714 14.43 56.05 -6.47
C ARG A 714 15.46 56.89 -5.71
N GLN A 715 15.03 57.66 -4.72
CA GLN A 715 15.89 58.59 -4.02
C GLN A 715 16.87 57.85 -3.11
N VAL A 716 18.17 57.97 -3.39
CA VAL A 716 19.24 57.42 -2.54
C VAL A 716 19.05 57.85 -1.08
N GLY A 717 19.14 56.89 -0.17
CA GLY A 717 18.97 57.09 1.27
C GLY A 717 17.52 57.12 1.75
N ALA A 718 16.52 57.11 0.85
CA ALA A 718 15.11 56.97 1.25
C ALA A 718 14.90 55.62 1.97
N GLU A 719 14.24 55.64 3.12
CA GLU A 719 14.09 54.49 4.02
C GLU A 719 12.63 54.08 4.23
N ILE A 720 12.39 52.79 4.38
CA ILE A 720 11.17 52.22 4.97
C ILE A 720 11.51 51.41 6.22
N GLU A 721 10.53 51.29 7.11
CA GLU A 721 10.56 50.40 8.28
C GLU A 721 9.35 49.47 8.21
N TYR A 722 9.57 48.17 8.40
CA TYR A 722 8.56 47.12 8.37
C TYR A 722 8.65 46.29 9.64
N VAL A 723 7.52 46.08 10.32
CA VAL A 723 7.43 45.26 11.53
C VAL A 723 6.72 43.95 11.20
N PHE A 724 7.33 42.83 11.59
CA PHE A 724 6.78 41.49 11.35
C PHE A 724 6.94 40.59 12.57
N VAL A 725 6.17 39.50 12.61
CA VAL A 725 6.26 38.45 13.63
C VAL A 725 6.59 37.13 12.95
N GLY A 726 7.67 36.47 13.38
CA GLY A 726 8.15 35.22 12.80
C GLY A 726 9.68 35.13 12.81
N ASN A 727 10.21 33.97 12.43
CA ASN A 727 11.65 33.69 12.47
C ASN A 727 12.33 33.68 11.09
N ILE A 728 11.60 33.97 10.02
CA ILE A 728 12.10 34.09 8.63
C ILE A 728 11.58 35.38 8.02
N ILE A 729 12.46 36.12 7.34
CA ILE A 729 12.11 37.34 6.60
C ILE A 729 12.81 37.42 5.25
N GLY A 730 12.08 37.84 4.23
CA GLY A 730 12.56 38.00 2.87
C GLY A 730 11.81 39.07 2.08
N LEU A 731 12.20 39.24 0.82
CA LEU A 731 11.59 40.19 -0.11
C LEU A 731 11.03 39.47 -1.32
N TYR A 732 9.85 39.91 -1.75
CA TYR A 732 9.30 39.67 -3.06
C TYR A 732 9.33 40.98 -3.84
N TYR A 733 10.17 41.09 -4.87
CA TYR A 733 10.52 42.37 -5.50
C TYR A 733 10.67 42.24 -7.02
N GLU A 734 10.59 43.36 -7.74
CA GLU A 734 10.82 43.39 -9.19
C GLU A 734 12.28 43.70 -9.51
N SER A 735 12.84 42.92 -10.43
CA SER A 735 14.14 43.10 -11.05
C SER A 735 13.95 43.57 -12.48
N ASN A 736 14.61 44.67 -12.88
CA ASN A 736 14.47 45.28 -14.21
C ASN A 736 15.72 46.10 -14.58
N PRO A 737 15.83 46.65 -15.81
CA PRO A 737 17.03 47.38 -16.24
C PRO A 737 17.33 48.64 -15.43
N LYS A 738 16.43 49.12 -14.58
CA LYS A 738 16.57 50.30 -13.72
C LYS A 738 16.80 49.92 -12.24
N SER A 739 16.89 48.64 -11.90
CA SER A 739 17.02 48.17 -10.51
C SER A 739 18.30 48.65 -9.83
N GLY A 740 18.15 49.16 -8.60
CA GLY A 740 19.25 49.58 -7.73
C GLY A 740 19.66 48.53 -6.69
N ASP A 741 20.65 48.85 -5.87
CA ASP A 741 20.93 48.08 -4.65
C ASP A 741 20.12 48.63 -3.47
N ILE A 742 19.82 47.76 -2.50
CA ILE A 742 19.28 48.15 -1.21
C ILE A 742 20.30 47.92 -0.09
N LEU A 743 20.18 48.72 0.96
CA LEU A 743 20.79 48.42 2.25
C LEU A 743 19.69 47.99 3.22
N TYR A 744 19.82 46.83 3.86
CA TYR A 744 18.83 46.34 4.82
C TYR A 744 19.44 46.06 6.19
N SER A 745 18.66 46.28 7.25
CA SER A 745 19.03 46.01 8.64
C SER A 745 17.86 45.32 9.35
N ILE A 746 18.16 44.31 10.16
CA ILE A 746 17.20 43.58 10.98
C ILE A 746 17.54 43.90 12.44
N ASP A 747 16.53 44.32 13.22
CA ASP A 747 16.61 44.65 14.65
C ASP A 747 17.72 45.63 15.03
N GLY A 748 17.98 46.61 14.14
CA GLY A 748 19.01 47.62 14.35
C GLY A 748 20.45 47.10 14.18
N GLY A 749 20.64 45.88 13.67
CA GLY A 749 21.94 45.35 13.28
C GLY A 749 22.62 46.14 12.15
N ALA A 750 23.86 45.76 11.83
CA ALA A 750 24.60 46.40 10.75
C ALA A 750 23.87 46.26 9.40
N TYR A 751 23.86 47.34 8.61
CA TYR A 751 23.26 47.29 7.26
C TYR A 751 24.07 46.35 6.36
N LYS A 752 23.36 45.45 5.69
CA LYS A 752 23.87 44.56 4.64
C LYS A 752 23.40 45.08 3.29
N SER A 753 24.21 44.88 2.25
CA SER A 753 23.84 45.25 0.88
C SER A 753 23.21 44.06 0.15
N LEU A 754 22.19 44.32 -0.66
CA LEU A 754 21.60 43.37 -1.60
C LEU A 754 21.38 44.08 -2.93
N SER A 755 21.88 43.50 -4.02
CA SER A 755 21.53 43.97 -5.35
C SER A 755 20.15 43.43 -5.73
N THR A 756 19.25 44.33 -6.19
CA THR A 756 17.97 43.91 -6.78
C THR A 756 18.06 43.75 -8.30
N PHE A 757 19.29 43.61 -8.81
CA PHE A 757 19.60 43.39 -10.22
C PHE A 757 20.32 42.04 -10.37
N ASP A 758 19.72 41.14 -11.14
CA ASP A 758 20.26 39.83 -11.48
C ASP A 758 20.72 39.73 -12.95
N LYS A 759 21.20 38.55 -13.34
CA LYS A 759 21.68 38.26 -14.70
C LYS A 759 20.61 38.37 -15.81
N TYR A 760 19.34 38.54 -15.46
CA TYR A 760 18.24 38.65 -16.43
C TYR A 760 17.70 40.09 -16.51
N SER A 761 18.09 40.93 -15.56
CA SER A 761 17.55 42.28 -15.38
C SER A 761 17.84 43.23 -16.53
N TYR A 762 18.91 43.00 -17.31
CA TYR A 762 19.18 43.81 -18.50
C TYR A 762 18.26 43.46 -19.69
N GLU A 763 17.64 42.27 -19.70
CA GLU A 763 16.82 41.77 -20.83
C GLU A 763 15.33 42.10 -20.67
N PHE A 764 14.77 41.99 -19.47
CA PHE A 764 13.34 42.17 -19.20
C PHE A 764 13.05 42.47 -17.72
N GLU A 765 11.78 42.72 -17.39
CA GLU A 765 11.27 42.94 -16.03
C GLU A 765 10.68 41.63 -15.49
N HIS A 766 11.06 41.21 -14.29
CA HIS A 766 10.55 39.98 -13.65
C HIS A 766 10.57 40.08 -12.14
N MET A 767 9.79 39.21 -11.50
CA MET A 767 9.78 39.12 -10.05
C MET A 767 10.89 38.20 -9.54
N CYS A 768 11.48 38.59 -8.42
CA CYS A 768 12.48 37.86 -7.67
C CYS A 768 12.03 37.67 -6.23
N ALA A 769 12.60 36.65 -5.60
CA ALA A 769 12.37 36.34 -4.20
C ALA A 769 13.71 36.04 -3.52
N VAL A 770 13.93 36.59 -2.34
CA VAL A 770 15.14 36.33 -1.55
C VAL A 770 14.82 36.33 -0.06
N LEU A 771 15.43 35.42 0.69
CA LEU A 771 15.38 35.44 2.15
C LEU A 771 16.54 36.31 2.67
N LEU A 772 16.22 37.33 3.47
CA LEU A 772 17.18 38.24 4.09
C LEU A 772 17.75 37.66 5.39
N ALA A 773 16.93 36.89 6.11
CA ALA A 773 17.35 36.09 7.26
C ALA A 773 16.43 34.87 7.44
N LYS A 774 17.04 33.81 7.97
CA LYS A 774 16.37 32.62 8.52
C LYS A 774 16.86 32.45 9.96
N ASP A 775 16.05 31.77 10.77
CA ASP A 775 16.39 31.39 12.15
C ASP A 775 16.61 32.60 13.07
N LEU A 776 15.77 33.64 12.94
CA LEU A 776 15.68 34.69 13.97
C LEU A 776 15.07 34.11 15.26
N GLU A 777 15.23 34.82 16.39
CA GLU A 777 14.51 34.46 17.62
C GLU A 777 13.00 34.51 17.38
N ASP A 778 12.20 33.67 18.03
CA ASP A 778 10.75 33.73 17.85
C ASP A 778 10.20 35.02 18.48
N GLY A 779 9.60 35.89 17.67
CA GLY A 779 9.02 37.12 18.17
C GLY A 779 8.74 38.16 17.10
N GLN A 780 8.59 39.40 17.56
CA GLN A 780 8.42 40.58 16.72
C GLN A 780 9.79 41.16 16.36
N HIS A 781 10.00 41.45 15.08
CA HIS A 781 11.22 42.01 14.52
C HIS A 781 10.95 43.27 13.71
N THR A 782 12.01 44.05 13.48
CA THR A 782 11.98 45.24 12.61
C THR A 782 12.97 45.11 11.46
N LEU A 783 12.48 45.22 10.23
CA LEU A 783 13.26 45.33 9.01
C LEU A 783 13.32 46.78 8.54
N LYS A 784 14.51 47.32 8.33
CA LYS A 784 14.75 48.61 7.67
C LYS A 784 15.36 48.41 6.32
N ILE A 785 14.87 49.13 5.30
CA ILE A 785 15.41 49.09 3.94
C ILE A 785 15.65 50.50 3.43
N LYS A 786 16.85 50.76 2.90
CA LYS A 786 17.24 52.00 2.24
C LYS A 786 17.58 51.77 0.78
N VAL A 787 17.28 52.74 -0.07
CA VAL A 787 17.87 52.83 -1.42
C VAL A 787 19.37 53.11 -1.27
N ALA A 788 20.22 52.22 -1.76
CA ALA A 788 21.67 52.41 -1.73
C ALA A 788 22.12 53.45 -2.74
N SER A 789 23.32 54.00 -2.56
CA SER A 789 23.97 54.82 -3.58
C SER A 789 24.63 53.98 -4.68
N THR A 790 24.65 52.65 -4.54
CA THR A 790 25.23 51.69 -5.48
C THR A 790 24.14 51.02 -6.31
N LYS A 791 24.55 50.46 -7.44
CA LYS A 791 23.76 49.62 -8.33
C LYS A 791 24.73 48.75 -9.14
N ASN A 792 24.23 47.70 -9.77
CA ASN A 792 24.99 46.99 -10.81
C ASN A 792 25.46 47.97 -11.90
N GLU A 793 26.64 47.75 -12.47
CA GLU A 793 27.20 48.61 -13.53
C GLU A 793 26.29 48.70 -14.76
N GLU A 794 25.59 47.60 -15.09
CA GLU A 794 24.65 47.53 -16.21
C GLU A 794 23.28 48.16 -15.93
N ALA A 795 22.95 48.39 -14.66
CA ALA A 795 21.69 49.02 -14.29
C ALA A 795 21.63 50.48 -14.76
N LYS A 796 20.46 50.95 -15.16
CA LYS A 796 20.23 52.31 -15.69
C LYS A 796 19.84 53.32 -14.62
N ASP A 797 19.49 52.87 -13.41
CA ASP A 797 18.99 53.71 -12.32
C ASP A 797 19.13 52.99 -10.96
N THR A 798 18.67 53.61 -9.87
CA THR A 798 18.58 53.04 -8.51
C THR A 798 17.13 52.79 -8.10
N LEU A 799 16.28 52.34 -9.03
CA LEU A 799 14.87 52.05 -8.75
C LEU A 799 14.73 50.82 -7.87
N ILE A 800 13.94 50.93 -6.82
CA ILE A 800 13.51 49.79 -6.01
C ILE A 800 12.00 49.64 -6.14
N ARG A 801 11.53 48.40 -6.32
CA ARG A 801 10.11 48.02 -6.37
C ARG A 801 9.89 46.73 -5.58
N ILE A 802 9.15 46.81 -4.49
CA ILE A 802 8.87 45.68 -3.60
C ILE A 802 7.38 45.35 -3.71
N GLY A 803 7.07 44.11 -4.08
CA GLY A 803 5.72 43.57 -4.20
C GLY A 803 5.19 42.91 -2.92
N GLY A 804 6.06 42.61 -1.95
CA GLY A 804 5.66 42.12 -0.62
C GLY A 804 6.85 41.62 0.20
N PHE A 805 6.57 41.19 1.44
CA PHE A 805 7.55 40.65 2.36
C PHE A 805 7.30 39.16 2.60
N LEU A 806 8.34 38.34 2.46
CA LEU A 806 8.24 36.89 2.72
C LEU A 806 8.41 36.67 4.21
N VAL A 807 7.34 36.37 4.93
CA VAL A 807 7.37 36.13 6.39
C VAL A 807 7.14 34.66 6.66
N GLY A 808 8.01 34.05 7.45
CA GLY A 808 7.86 32.65 7.86
C GLY A 808 8.00 32.41 9.35
N ASN A 809 7.34 31.37 9.85
CA ASN A 809 7.38 30.95 11.24
C ASN A 809 7.46 29.42 11.35
N LYS A 810 8.58 28.90 11.88
CA LYS A 810 8.84 27.46 12.01
C LYS A 810 7.95 26.73 13.03
#